data_AF-A0A8H6CNP1-F1
#
_entry.id   AF-A0A8H6CNP1-F1
#
_cell.length_a   1.000
_cell.length_b   1.000
_cell.length_c   1.000
_cell.angle_alpha   90.00
_cell.angle_beta   90.00
_cell.angle_gamma   90.00
#
_symmetry.space_group_name_H-M   'P 1'
#
loop_
_entity.id
_entity.type
_entity.pdbx_description
1 polymer ?
#
loop_
_entity_poly.entity_id
_entity_poly.type
_entity_poly.pdbx_seq_one_letter_code
_entity_poly.pdbx_strand_id
1 'polypeptide(L)'
;MGFAKDLSVSISRDLRHCEPRYFPGNIKMETEIQSPDNAHKRSRADFEDGNAIPAMPNSDSVQNDGRLWSGTAFNRTKKKRRKLPYEKLYISALPTSPRYSKSLMHKDQLSFVTVTPFTDFLITSSVDGVVKFWKKVAVGIESVKEFRAHVGEIKSVSVSQDGRSFATAGADKTIKIFDVITFDLLAILQLDFTPRSICWVHRRGASLPLLAVSNEADHIINIYDGRGESQTSIHRITSLHKSSVRTIAYNNGYDCAISADDNGMIEYWSPGGNYEKPDNLFKYKSSTDLFEFKKAKSLPTSITISPSGTQFATFSFPDRKVRVFDFATGKLYRTYDESLSTVTDMQQAGTALQKLEDVEFGRRLAVERELENPAFQNKINIIFDESGNFIIYGSLLGSKVINTLTNRVVKVYGKDESFRPLNLAIYQGQPQKKGVVTVSMAASANPLLQEAEERDPMLVSTGSGKVRFYIFTNETDISKSSRDVQNEKPRNLNSRQQVEAKPAESGTAAILHTTYGDIHIRLFPEAAPKAVENFVTHSKNGYYNNTIFHRVIRKFMIQCGDPLGDGTGGESIWGTEFADEFSALKHDKAYTVSMANAGPNTNGSQFFITTERTPWLDRKHTIFGRAVQGLDVVHRIENARVYKEKPEEDIKIVSIDVA
;
A
#
# COMPACT_ATOMS: atom_id res chain seq x y z
N MET A 1 -24.98 -54.90 26.65
CA MET A 1 -24.06 -54.96 25.48
C MET A 1 -23.22 -53.69 25.49
N GLY A 2 -21.93 -53.62 25.77
CA GLY A 2 -20.90 -54.56 26.19
C GLY A 2 -19.56 -53.78 26.21
N PHE A 3 -18.80 -53.91 27.32
CA PHE A 3 -17.35 -53.65 27.53
C PHE A 3 -16.80 -52.20 27.32
N ALA A 4 -16.41 -51.46 28.37
CA ALA A 4 -15.18 -51.53 29.22
C ALA A 4 -13.90 -51.10 28.46
N LYS A 5 -13.02 -50.18 28.91
CA LYS A 5 -12.30 -50.02 30.22
C LYS A 5 -11.79 -48.57 30.38
N ASP A 6 -11.97 -47.93 31.54
CA ASP A 6 -11.05 -47.77 32.69
C ASP A 6 -9.65 -47.17 32.38
N LEU A 7 -9.35 -45.98 32.93
CA LEU A 7 -8.63 -45.84 34.20
C LEU A 7 -8.50 -44.37 34.61
N SER A 8 -9.05 -44.04 35.79
CA SER A 8 -8.74 -42.86 36.58
C SER A 8 -7.97 -43.31 37.83
N VAL A 9 -6.75 -42.78 38.06
CA VAL A 9 -6.15 -42.72 39.41
C VAL A 9 -5.25 -41.48 39.53
N SER A 10 -5.53 -40.72 40.58
CA SER A 10 -4.82 -39.61 41.22
C SER A 10 -3.41 -39.94 41.75
N ILE A 11 -2.50 -38.94 41.85
CA ILE A 11 -1.40 -38.79 42.85
C ILE A 11 -0.75 -37.41 42.57
N SER A 12 -1.09 -36.37 43.35
CA SER A 12 -0.32 -35.77 44.46
C SER A 12 1.02 -35.10 44.10
N ARG A 13 1.08 -33.80 44.41
CA ARG A 13 2.22 -32.99 44.91
C ARG A 13 3.61 -33.63 44.83
N ASP A 14 4.49 -33.00 44.05
CA ASP A 14 5.85 -32.71 44.53
C ASP A 14 6.46 -31.52 43.78
N LEU A 15 6.55 -30.40 44.49
CA LEU A 15 7.52 -29.34 44.24
C LEU A 15 8.89 -29.91 44.57
N ARG A 16 9.81 -29.95 43.59
CA ARG A 16 11.25 -29.86 43.87
C ARG A 16 12.06 -29.52 42.61
N HIS A 17 13.06 -28.69 42.86
CA HIS A 17 14.03 -28.12 41.94
C HIS A 17 14.63 -29.10 40.93
N CYS A 18 14.77 -28.63 39.69
CA CYS A 18 15.80 -29.08 38.77
C CYS A 18 16.48 -27.84 38.17
N GLU A 19 17.56 -27.40 38.82
CA GLU A 19 18.58 -26.52 38.26
C GLU A 19 19.25 -27.16 37.03
N PRO A 20 19.76 -26.37 36.08
CA PRO A 20 20.54 -26.88 34.96
C PRO A 20 21.90 -27.41 35.45
N ARG A 21 22.14 -28.71 35.24
CA ARG A 21 23.43 -29.36 35.50
C ARG A 21 24.51 -28.81 34.57
N TYR A 22 25.47 -28.11 35.17
CA TYR A 22 26.83 -27.96 34.67
C TYR A 22 27.50 -29.34 34.58
N PHE A 23 28.09 -29.65 33.43
CA PHE A 23 29.19 -30.62 33.34
C PHE A 23 30.46 -29.92 32.88
N PRO A 24 31.58 -30.04 33.62
CA PRO A 24 32.87 -29.46 33.28
C PRO A 24 33.65 -30.43 32.39
N GLY A 25 34.44 -29.89 31.45
CA GLY A 25 35.26 -30.70 30.57
C GLY A 25 36.17 -29.85 29.69
N ASN A 26 37.31 -29.46 30.26
CA ASN A 26 38.44 -28.85 29.56
C ASN A 26 38.90 -29.74 28.40
N ILE A 27 38.86 -29.20 27.18
CA ILE A 27 39.81 -29.57 26.11
C ILE A 27 40.40 -28.27 25.60
N LYS A 28 41.67 -28.05 25.99
CA LYS A 28 42.53 -26.99 25.46
C LYS A 28 42.76 -27.26 23.97
N MET A 29 42.41 -26.31 23.12
CA MET A 29 43.09 -26.12 21.85
C MET A 29 43.67 -24.70 21.86
N GLU A 30 44.99 -24.64 22.01
CA GLU A 30 45.81 -23.45 21.82
C GLU A 30 45.76 -23.04 20.36
N THR A 31 45.43 -21.79 20.08
CA THR A 31 45.80 -21.12 18.84
C THR A 31 46.45 -19.80 19.21
N GLU A 32 47.76 -19.75 18.97
CA GLU A 32 48.64 -18.60 19.17
C GLU A 32 48.17 -17.39 18.38
N ILE A 33 48.11 -16.25 19.07
CA ILE A 33 48.01 -14.91 18.46
C ILE A 33 49.40 -14.29 18.59
N GLN A 34 50.15 -14.23 17.48
CA GLN A 34 51.38 -13.45 17.42
C GLN A 34 51.06 -12.00 17.05
N SER A 35 51.40 -11.08 17.96
CA SER A 35 51.56 -9.66 17.70
C SER A 35 52.91 -9.38 17.03
N PRO A 36 53.05 -8.31 16.23
CA PRO A 36 54.37 -7.77 15.95
C PRO A 36 54.44 -6.30 16.38
N ASP A 37 54.99 -6.08 17.56
CA ASP A 37 55.81 -4.90 17.85
C ASP A 37 57.27 -5.36 17.82
N ASN A 38 58.02 -4.94 16.79
CA ASN A 38 59.45 -4.69 16.95
C ASN A 38 59.95 -3.79 15.81
N ALA A 39 60.16 -2.53 16.18
CA ALA A 39 60.77 -1.50 15.38
C ALA A 39 62.31 -1.63 15.40
N HIS A 40 62.93 -1.58 14.23
CA HIS A 40 64.32 -1.13 14.08
C HIS A 40 64.41 -0.05 12.99
N LYS A 41 64.53 1.18 13.52
CA LYS A 41 65.14 2.42 13.00
C LYS A 41 65.58 2.46 11.53
N ARG A 42 65.07 3.48 10.82
CA ARG A 42 65.88 4.31 9.91
C ARG A 42 65.71 5.79 10.27
N SER A 43 66.75 6.55 9.96
CA SER A 43 67.21 7.76 10.62
C SER A 43 66.60 9.07 10.11
N ARG A 44 66.73 10.07 10.98
CA ARG A 44 66.43 11.50 10.89
C ARG A 44 67.25 12.21 9.80
N ALA A 45 66.85 12.08 8.53
CA ALA A 45 67.45 12.82 7.41
C ALA A 45 66.48 13.25 6.29
N ASP A 46 65.19 12.87 6.33
CA ASP A 46 64.21 13.27 5.29
C ASP A 46 63.23 14.36 5.76
N PHE A 47 63.63 15.13 6.78
CA PHE A 47 62.96 16.37 7.17
C PHE A 47 63.78 17.54 6.62
N GLU A 48 63.61 17.87 5.35
CA GLU A 48 63.82 19.23 4.84
C GLU A 48 63.23 19.34 3.42
N ASP A 49 62.65 20.52 3.18
CA ASP A 49 61.98 21.00 1.96
C ASP A 49 60.54 20.50 1.72
N GLY A 50 59.47 21.25 1.98
CA GLY A 50 59.35 22.70 1.98
C GLY A 50 58.44 23.16 0.84
N ASN A 51 57.15 23.27 1.14
CA ASN A 51 56.16 24.18 0.57
C ASN A 51 55.76 24.15 -0.92
N ALA A 52 54.47 24.50 -1.07
CA ALA A 52 53.81 25.22 -2.15
C ALA A 52 53.28 24.41 -3.36
N ILE A 53 51.94 24.34 -3.36
CA ILE A 53 51.07 24.20 -4.54
C ILE A 53 51.30 25.42 -5.46
N PRO A 54 51.27 25.24 -6.79
CA PRO A 54 50.55 26.20 -7.60
C PRO A 54 49.54 25.59 -8.58
N ALA A 55 48.58 26.45 -8.90
CA ALA A 55 47.36 26.25 -9.67
C ALA A 55 47.56 25.79 -11.12
N MET A 56 46.49 25.21 -11.68
CA MET A 56 46.34 25.00 -13.12
C MET A 56 46.12 26.33 -13.86
N PRO A 57 46.55 26.44 -15.13
CA PRO A 57 45.97 27.36 -16.08
C PRO A 57 45.04 26.65 -17.09
N ASN A 58 44.06 27.43 -17.54
CA ASN A 58 43.06 27.14 -18.56
C ASN A 58 43.59 27.16 -20.01
N SER A 59 42.75 26.62 -20.89
CA SER A 59 42.51 26.93 -22.32
C SER A 59 43.51 26.52 -23.40
N ASP A 60 42.96 25.76 -24.34
CA ASP A 60 43.08 25.83 -25.80
C ASP A 60 44.46 25.92 -26.46
N SER A 61 44.82 24.85 -27.17
CA SER A 61 45.12 24.92 -28.60
C SER A 61 45.35 23.54 -29.20
N VAL A 62 44.68 23.30 -30.33
CA VAL A 62 44.94 22.21 -31.25
C VAL A 62 46.28 22.49 -31.94
N GLN A 63 47.20 21.53 -31.94
CA GLN A 63 48.13 21.35 -33.05
C GLN A 63 48.59 19.90 -33.16
N ASN A 64 48.37 19.38 -34.35
CA ASN A 64 48.78 18.09 -34.86
C ASN A 64 50.27 18.19 -35.23
N ASP A 65 51.11 17.28 -34.75
CA ASP A 65 52.36 16.97 -35.44
C ASP A 65 52.80 15.53 -35.13
N GLY A 66 52.88 14.75 -36.20
CA GLY A 66 53.32 13.37 -36.18
C GLY A 66 54.80 13.28 -35.86
N ARG A 67 55.14 12.57 -34.78
CA ARG A 67 56.44 11.90 -34.63
C ARG A 67 56.25 10.50 -34.08
N LEU A 68 56.62 9.56 -34.94
CA LEU A 68 56.74 8.14 -34.68
C LEU A 68 57.81 7.90 -33.59
N TRP A 69 57.38 7.58 -32.38
CA TRP A 69 58.26 7.04 -31.34
C TRP A 69 57.80 5.62 -30.99
N SER A 70 58.59 4.64 -31.41
CA SER A 70 58.54 3.26 -30.98
C SER A 70 58.95 3.16 -29.51
N GLY A 71 57.98 3.33 -28.61
CA GLY A 71 58.15 3.14 -27.17
C GLY A 71 57.43 1.88 -26.71
N THR A 72 58.20 0.95 -26.14
CA THR A 72 57.77 -0.28 -25.45
C THR A 72 56.41 -0.16 -24.77
N ALA A 73 55.46 -1.00 -25.19
CA ALA A 73 54.15 -1.10 -24.57
C ALA A 73 54.30 -1.41 -23.07
N PHE A 74 54.13 -0.38 -22.22
CA PHE A 74 53.83 -0.58 -20.82
C PHE A 74 52.54 -1.40 -20.77
N ASN A 75 52.71 -2.69 -20.51
CA ASN A 75 51.63 -3.63 -20.32
C ASN A 75 50.94 -3.22 -19.02
N ARG A 76 49.98 -2.28 -19.12
CA ARG A 76 49.08 -1.90 -18.02
C ARG A 76 48.38 -3.18 -17.60
N THR A 77 48.89 -3.83 -16.56
CA THR A 77 48.30 -5.03 -15.98
C THR A 77 46.85 -4.69 -15.68
N LYS A 78 45.92 -5.24 -16.47
CA LYS A 78 44.47 -4.97 -16.31
C LYS A 78 44.14 -5.29 -14.85
N LYS A 79 43.76 -4.27 -14.06
CA LYS A 79 43.36 -4.44 -12.65
C LYS A 79 42.41 -5.64 -12.59
N LYS A 80 42.75 -6.66 -11.79
CA LYS A 80 41.92 -7.87 -11.64
C LYS A 80 40.50 -7.41 -11.28
N ARG A 81 39.54 -7.71 -12.15
CA ARG A 81 38.13 -7.35 -11.95
C ARG A 81 37.65 -8.03 -10.67
N ARG A 82 37.04 -7.27 -9.76
CA ARG A 82 36.38 -7.82 -8.57
C ARG A 82 35.31 -8.80 -9.05
N LYS A 83 35.35 -10.03 -8.56
CA LYS A 83 34.39 -11.08 -8.87
C LYS A 83 33.74 -11.51 -7.57
N LEU A 84 32.42 -11.62 -7.56
CA LEU A 84 31.70 -12.13 -6.40
C LEU A 84 31.93 -13.65 -6.32
N PRO A 85 32.40 -14.19 -5.17
CA PRO A 85 32.46 -15.63 -4.96
C PRO A 85 31.06 -16.25 -5.09
N TYR A 86 30.97 -17.42 -5.73
CA TYR A 86 29.71 -18.16 -5.90
C TYR A 86 28.56 -17.39 -6.58
N GLU A 87 28.88 -16.36 -7.38
CA GLU A 87 27.88 -15.51 -8.07
C GLU A 87 26.81 -16.31 -8.81
N LYS A 88 27.19 -17.42 -9.48
CA LYS A 88 26.26 -18.29 -10.20
C LYS A 88 25.18 -18.89 -9.30
N LEU A 89 25.55 -19.28 -8.07
CA LEU A 89 24.65 -19.90 -7.10
C LEU A 89 23.62 -18.90 -6.58
N TYR A 90 24.04 -17.65 -6.35
CA TYR A 90 23.09 -16.60 -6.00
C TYR A 90 22.16 -16.25 -7.17
N ILE A 91 22.66 -16.29 -8.40
CA ILE A 91 21.84 -16.05 -9.59
C ILE A 91 20.80 -17.18 -9.79
N SER A 92 21.16 -18.44 -9.51
CA SER A 92 20.19 -19.55 -9.58
C SER A 92 19.12 -19.49 -8.50
N ALA A 93 19.37 -18.78 -7.39
CA ALA A 93 18.37 -18.52 -6.37
C ALA A 93 17.37 -17.40 -6.74
N LEU A 94 17.54 -16.74 -7.89
CA LEU A 94 16.59 -15.74 -8.41
C LEU A 94 15.68 -16.38 -9.46
N PRO A 95 14.45 -15.87 -9.66
CA PRO A 95 13.53 -16.40 -10.68
C PRO A 95 14.17 -16.43 -12.06
N THR A 96 14.06 -17.55 -12.77
CA THR A 96 14.75 -17.80 -14.05
C THR A 96 14.11 -17.05 -15.22
N SER A 97 12.79 -16.91 -15.25
CA SER A 97 12.12 -16.23 -16.36
C SER A 97 12.19 -14.70 -16.23
N PRO A 98 12.56 -13.95 -17.29
CA PRO A 98 12.49 -12.50 -17.30
C PRO A 98 11.07 -11.97 -17.49
N ARG A 99 10.12 -12.82 -17.94
CA ARG A 99 8.71 -12.48 -18.11
C ARG A 99 7.93 -12.93 -16.89
N TYR A 100 6.84 -12.24 -16.57
CA TYR A 100 5.95 -12.70 -15.51
C TYR A 100 5.18 -13.93 -15.98
N SER A 101 5.10 -14.93 -15.11
CA SER A 101 4.36 -16.18 -15.35
C SER A 101 2.87 -16.00 -15.09
N LYS A 102 2.52 -15.21 -14.06
CA LYS A 102 1.15 -14.98 -13.66
C LYS A 102 0.91 -13.53 -13.24
N SER A 103 -0.27 -13.00 -13.53
CA SER A 103 -0.76 -11.74 -12.96
C SER A 103 -2.12 -11.94 -12.30
N LEU A 104 -2.33 -11.28 -11.16
CA LEU A 104 -3.53 -11.39 -10.33
C LEU A 104 -4.06 -9.99 -9.99
N MET A 105 -5.39 -9.86 -9.96
CA MET A 105 -6.10 -8.59 -9.85
C MET A 105 -6.58 -8.28 -8.44
N HIS A 106 -6.65 -6.99 -8.15
CA HIS A 106 -7.43 -6.38 -7.07
C HIS A 106 -8.62 -5.62 -7.67
N LYS A 107 -9.50 -5.08 -6.81
CA LYS A 107 -10.55 -4.15 -7.22
C LYS A 107 -10.00 -2.77 -7.54
N ASP A 108 -8.97 -2.33 -6.83
CA ASP A 108 -8.35 -1.01 -7.01
C ASP A 108 -6.81 -1.12 -7.11
N GLN A 109 -6.13 -0.01 -7.41
CA GLN A 109 -4.68 0.03 -7.56
C GLN A 109 -3.98 -0.54 -6.33
N LEU A 110 -2.93 -1.33 -6.54
CA LEU A 110 -2.12 -1.85 -5.43
C LEU A 110 -1.14 -0.79 -4.93
N SER A 111 -0.98 -0.71 -3.61
CA SER A 111 -0.04 0.18 -2.93
C SER A 111 1.22 -0.56 -2.51
N PHE A 112 1.08 -1.68 -1.79
CA PHE A 112 2.20 -2.41 -1.20
C PHE A 112 2.14 -3.91 -1.48
N VAL A 113 3.31 -4.52 -1.58
CA VAL A 113 3.49 -5.96 -1.63
C VAL A 113 4.62 -6.30 -0.67
N THR A 114 4.42 -7.31 0.17
CA THR A 114 5.44 -7.72 1.14
C THR A 114 5.42 -9.23 1.29
N VAL A 115 6.59 -9.82 1.49
CA VAL A 115 6.74 -11.23 1.83
C VAL A 115 7.11 -11.30 3.29
N THR A 116 6.41 -12.16 4.02
CA THR A 116 6.63 -12.37 5.45
C THR A 116 7.84 -13.29 5.64
N PRO A 117 8.79 -12.93 6.52
CA PRO A 117 9.92 -13.80 6.80
C PRO A 117 9.44 -15.05 7.55
N PHE A 118 9.96 -16.23 7.19
CA PHE A 118 9.70 -17.52 7.85
C PHE A 118 8.29 -18.11 7.78
N THR A 119 7.25 -17.36 7.40
CA THR A 119 5.86 -17.83 7.40
C THR A 119 5.28 -18.08 6.00
N ASP A 120 6.07 -17.89 4.93
CA ASP A 120 5.72 -18.22 3.55
C ASP A 120 4.44 -17.53 3.03
N PHE A 121 4.04 -16.41 3.63
CA PHE A 121 2.92 -15.60 3.16
C PHE A 121 3.40 -14.38 2.37
N LEU A 122 2.72 -14.13 1.26
CA LEU A 122 2.75 -12.89 0.51
C LEU A 122 1.52 -12.07 0.90
N ILE A 123 1.71 -10.81 1.26
CA ILE A 123 0.62 -9.90 1.61
C ILE A 123 0.60 -8.78 0.59
N THR A 124 -0.59 -8.52 0.04
CA THR A 124 -0.81 -7.43 -0.91
C THR A 124 -1.80 -6.44 -0.32
N SER A 125 -1.54 -5.15 -0.53
CA SER A 125 -2.37 -4.05 -0.03
C SER A 125 -2.78 -3.15 -1.18
N SER A 126 -4.02 -2.67 -1.14
CA SER A 126 -4.59 -1.78 -2.16
C SER A 126 -4.95 -0.42 -1.59
N VAL A 127 -5.07 0.55 -2.49
CA VAL A 127 -5.45 1.95 -2.20
C VAL A 127 -6.89 2.05 -1.68
N ASP A 128 -7.74 1.05 -1.91
CA ASP A 128 -9.11 1.00 -1.38
C ASP A 128 -9.22 0.55 0.09
N GLY A 129 -8.08 0.24 0.74
CA GLY A 129 -8.04 -0.23 2.12
C GLY A 129 -8.10 -1.75 2.27
N VAL A 130 -8.06 -2.51 1.17
CA VAL A 130 -8.10 -3.97 1.20
C VAL A 130 -6.70 -4.58 1.31
N VAL A 131 -6.58 -5.57 2.19
CA VAL A 131 -5.40 -6.41 2.40
C VAL A 131 -5.75 -7.84 2.04
N LYS A 132 -4.89 -8.50 1.27
CA LYS A 132 -5.04 -9.91 0.92
C LYS A 132 -3.81 -10.72 1.32
N PHE A 133 -4.07 -11.88 1.87
CA PHE A 133 -3.08 -12.87 2.27
C PHE A 133 -3.05 -13.99 1.23
N TRP A 134 -1.86 -14.24 0.71
CA TRP A 134 -1.58 -15.28 -0.26
C TRP A 134 -0.57 -16.24 0.35
N LYS A 135 -0.88 -17.53 0.34
CA LYS A 135 0.04 -18.56 0.81
C LYS A 135 0.92 -19.01 -0.35
N LYS A 136 2.24 -19.04 -0.14
CA LYS A 136 3.15 -19.72 -1.05
C LYS A 136 2.97 -21.23 -0.87
N VAL A 137 2.56 -21.89 -1.94
CA VAL A 137 2.53 -23.37 -2.03
C VAL A 137 3.80 -23.86 -2.74
N ALA A 138 3.95 -25.16 -2.99
CA ALA A 138 5.15 -25.68 -3.65
C ALA A 138 5.44 -24.95 -4.99
N VAL A 139 4.40 -24.75 -5.82
CA VAL A 139 4.49 -24.01 -7.08
C VAL A 139 3.41 -22.94 -7.13
N GLY A 140 3.82 -21.67 -7.21
CA GLY A 140 2.89 -20.54 -7.24
C GLY A 140 2.30 -20.16 -5.88
N ILE A 141 1.16 -19.46 -5.91
CA ILE A 141 0.48 -18.92 -4.72
C ILE A 141 -1.03 -19.15 -4.77
N GLU A 142 -1.63 -19.23 -3.59
CA GLU A 142 -3.08 -19.39 -3.40
C GLU A 142 -3.62 -18.26 -2.52
N SER A 143 -4.81 -17.75 -2.85
CA SER A 143 -5.50 -16.76 -2.02
C SER A 143 -6.07 -17.46 -0.79
N VAL A 144 -5.76 -16.94 0.41
CA VAL A 144 -6.25 -17.50 1.68
C VAL A 144 -7.36 -16.63 2.25
N LYS A 145 -7.09 -15.33 2.39
CA LYS A 145 -7.99 -14.44 3.12
C LYS A 145 -7.91 -13.01 2.60
N GLU A 146 -9.05 -12.34 2.58
CA GLU A 146 -9.21 -10.92 2.25
C GLU A 146 -9.79 -10.18 3.45
N PHE A 147 -9.22 -9.01 3.76
CA PHE A 147 -9.70 -8.10 4.79
C PHE A 147 -9.86 -6.71 4.24
N ARG A 148 -10.98 -6.06 4.56
CA ARG A 148 -11.11 -4.61 4.43
C ARG A 148 -10.54 -3.95 5.69
N ALA A 149 -9.24 -3.69 5.66
CA ALA A 149 -8.52 -3.15 6.80
C ALA A 149 -8.93 -1.70 7.06
N HIS A 150 -8.95 -0.83 6.06
CA HIS A 150 -9.17 0.61 6.27
C HIS A 150 -10.33 1.17 5.45
N VAL A 151 -10.91 2.27 5.94
CA VAL A 151 -11.88 3.08 5.18
C VAL A 151 -11.10 4.20 4.48
N GLY A 152 -10.27 3.82 3.50
CA GLY A 152 -9.40 4.74 2.76
C GLY A 152 -8.06 4.12 2.39
N GLU A 153 -7.16 4.94 1.86
CA GLU A 153 -5.83 4.50 1.43
C GLU A 153 -4.98 4.02 2.60
N ILE A 154 -4.36 2.85 2.41
CA ILE A 154 -3.28 2.36 3.27
C ILE A 154 -2.05 3.21 2.97
N LYS A 155 -1.54 3.94 3.96
CA LYS A 155 -0.39 4.85 3.84
C LYS A 155 0.95 4.13 4.00
N SER A 156 0.99 3.12 4.87
CA SER A 156 2.20 2.34 5.14
C SER A 156 1.86 0.97 5.72
N VAL A 157 2.76 0.01 5.48
CA VAL A 157 2.65 -1.36 5.98
C VAL A 157 4.00 -1.81 6.55
N SER A 158 3.97 -2.68 7.55
CA SER A 158 5.20 -3.25 8.12
C SER A 158 4.97 -4.66 8.65
N VAL A 159 5.93 -5.55 8.40
CA VAL A 159 5.95 -6.90 8.97
C VAL A 159 6.99 -6.95 10.07
N SER A 160 6.65 -7.63 11.16
CA SER A 160 7.59 -7.93 12.24
C SER A 160 8.77 -8.77 11.72
N GLN A 161 9.93 -8.66 12.37
CA GLN A 161 11.12 -9.45 12.00
C GLN A 161 10.90 -10.96 12.17
N ASP A 162 9.93 -11.35 13.01
CA ASP A 162 9.51 -12.73 13.21
C ASP A 162 8.53 -13.24 12.14
N GLY A 163 7.97 -12.34 11.34
CA GLY A 163 6.99 -12.65 10.30
C GLY A 163 5.60 -13.03 10.79
N ARG A 164 5.36 -12.90 12.10
CA ARG A 164 4.10 -13.26 12.76
C ARG A 164 3.10 -12.11 12.80
N SER A 165 3.56 -10.91 13.08
CA SER A 165 2.70 -9.73 13.14
C SER A 165 2.84 -8.89 11.87
N PHE A 166 1.71 -8.44 11.34
CA PHE A 166 1.62 -7.52 10.21
C PHE A 166 0.81 -6.29 10.62
N ALA A 167 1.35 -5.10 10.42
CA ALA A 167 0.69 -3.84 10.76
C ALA A 167 0.37 -3.04 9.49
N THR A 168 -0.80 -2.43 9.46
CA THR A 168 -1.24 -1.50 8.42
C THR A 168 -1.65 -0.17 9.03
N ALA A 169 -1.26 0.93 8.39
CA ALA A 169 -1.66 2.28 8.77
C ALA A 169 -2.52 2.89 7.67
N GLY A 170 -3.71 3.36 8.03
CA GLY A 170 -4.67 3.94 7.11
C GLY A 170 -4.74 5.46 7.19
N ALA A 171 -5.24 6.07 6.11
CA ALA A 171 -5.66 7.48 6.10
C ALA A 171 -6.83 7.77 7.06
N ASP A 172 -7.51 6.74 7.56
CA ASP A 172 -8.58 6.80 8.57
C ASP A 172 -8.06 7.01 10.01
N LYS A 173 -6.76 7.30 10.17
CA LYS A 173 -6.09 7.49 11.46
C LYS A 173 -6.15 6.25 12.37
N THR A 174 -6.24 5.07 11.77
CA THR A 174 -6.15 3.82 12.52
C THR A 174 -4.93 3.03 12.11
N ILE A 175 -4.38 2.28 13.06
CA ILE A 175 -3.44 1.20 12.79
C ILE A 175 -4.13 -0.11 13.12
N LYS A 176 -4.03 -1.07 12.21
CA LYS A 176 -4.55 -2.42 12.43
C LYS A 176 -3.40 -3.41 12.43
N ILE A 177 -3.37 -4.27 13.44
CA ILE A 177 -2.33 -5.28 13.64
C ILE A 177 -2.98 -6.64 13.46
N PHE A 178 -2.44 -7.44 12.55
CA PHE A 178 -2.90 -8.77 12.19
C PHE A 178 -1.87 -9.82 12.61
N ASP A 179 -2.35 -10.98 13.05
CA ASP A 179 -1.54 -12.19 13.07
C ASP A 179 -1.55 -12.81 11.67
N VAL A 180 -0.36 -13.00 11.11
CA VAL A 180 -0.15 -13.57 9.79
C VAL A 180 -0.50 -15.06 9.75
N ILE A 181 -0.35 -15.78 10.87
CA ILE A 181 -0.54 -17.24 10.91
C ILE A 181 -2.01 -17.58 11.09
N THR A 182 -2.69 -16.95 12.05
CA THR A 182 -4.11 -17.22 12.33
C THR A 182 -5.05 -16.37 11.48
N PHE A 183 -4.52 -15.33 10.83
CA PHE A 183 -5.28 -14.31 10.08
C PHE A 183 -6.22 -13.48 10.96
N ASP A 184 -5.98 -13.43 12.27
CA ASP A 184 -6.81 -12.66 13.18
C ASP A 184 -6.37 -11.21 13.26
N LEU A 185 -7.33 -10.31 13.43
CA LEU A 185 -7.07 -8.93 13.81
C LEU A 185 -6.77 -8.90 15.31
N LEU A 186 -5.50 -8.71 15.66
CA LEU A 186 -5.03 -8.67 17.05
C LEU A 186 -5.42 -7.37 17.74
N ALA A 187 -5.21 -6.23 17.06
CA ALA A 187 -5.43 -4.93 17.66
C ALA A 187 -5.82 -3.88 16.63
N ILE A 188 -6.60 -2.90 17.11
CA ILE A 188 -6.90 -1.65 16.41
C ILE A 188 -6.41 -0.53 17.33
N LEU A 189 -5.48 0.27 16.84
CA LEU A 189 -5.00 1.47 17.54
C LEU A 189 -5.62 2.69 16.88
N GLN A 190 -6.35 3.48 17.65
CA GLN A 190 -6.90 4.75 17.18
C GLN A 190 -5.87 5.86 17.42
N LEU A 191 -5.57 6.63 16.38
CA LEU A 191 -4.65 7.76 16.43
C LEU A 191 -5.40 9.08 16.32
N ASP A 192 -4.88 10.12 16.97
CA ASP A 192 -5.39 11.50 16.84
C ASP A 192 -4.91 12.16 15.53
N PHE A 193 -3.81 11.66 14.98
CA PHE A 193 -3.12 12.17 13.81
C PHE A 193 -3.10 11.18 12.64
N THR A 194 -2.76 11.67 11.45
CA THR A 194 -2.65 10.82 10.26
C THR A 194 -1.26 10.18 10.19
N PRO A 195 -1.15 8.84 10.24
CA PRO A 195 0.14 8.16 10.21
C PRO A 195 0.75 8.21 8.80
N ARG A 196 2.07 8.44 8.73
CA ARG A 196 2.81 8.47 7.47
C ARG A 196 3.58 7.18 7.21
N SER A 197 4.38 6.73 8.18
CA SER A 197 5.15 5.49 8.11
C SER A 197 5.04 4.72 9.41
N ILE A 198 4.98 3.39 9.28
CA ILE A 198 5.02 2.47 10.42
C ILE A 198 6.18 1.49 10.27
N CYS A 199 6.80 1.13 11.38
CA CYS A 199 7.91 0.18 11.40
C CYS A 199 7.94 -0.60 12.72
N TRP A 200 8.04 -1.93 12.64
CA TRP A 200 8.33 -2.78 13.78
C TRP A 200 9.77 -2.58 14.25
N VAL A 201 9.96 -2.14 15.49
CA VAL A 201 11.25 -1.75 16.07
C VAL A 201 11.58 -2.61 17.29
N HIS A 202 11.60 -3.92 17.09
CA HIS A 202 11.96 -4.86 18.14
C HIS A 202 12.83 -5.99 17.59
N ARG A 203 13.66 -6.55 18.47
CA ARG A 203 14.46 -7.73 18.14
C ARG A 203 13.56 -8.95 17.91
N ARG A 204 14.08 -9.86 17.12
CA ARG A 204 13.50 -11.20 16.92
C ARG A 204 13.21 -11.86 18.27
N GLY A 205 11.97 -12.29 18.49
CA GLY A 205 11.57 -12.98 19.73
C GLY A 205 11.51 -12.09 20.98
N ALA A 206 11.49 -10.76 20.83
CA ALA A 206 11.25 -9.85 21.94
C ALA A 206 9.86 -10.12 22.58
N SER A 207 9.80 -10.07 23.91
CA SER A 207 8.54 -10.24 24.65
C SER A 207 7.58 -9.06 24.46
N LEU A 208 8.13 -7.86 24.26
CA LEU A 208 7.38 -6.64 23.99
C LEU A 208 7.65 -6.20 22.55
N PRO A 209 6.73 -6.46 21.61
CA PRO A 209 6.88 -6.00 20.24
C PRO A 209 6.55 -4.50 20.19
N LEU A 210 7.53 -3.69 19.78
CA LEU A 210 7.38 -2.24 19.70
C LEU A 210 7.09 -1.80 18.26
N LEU A 211 6.13 -0.88 18.11
CA LEU A 211 5.75 -0.32 16.81
C LEU A 211 6.03 1.19 16.79
N ALA A 212 6.91 1.62 15.89
CA ALA A 212 7.19 3.03 15.65
C ALA A 212 6.25 3.58 14.57
N VAL A 213 5.68 4.76 14.84
CA VAL A 213 4.70 5.43 13.99
C VAL A 213 5.12 6.88 13.80
N SER A 214 5.34 7.29 12.56
CA SER A 214 5.56 8.70 12.22
C SER A 214 4.25 9.41 11.87
N ASN A 215 4.16 10.69 12.25
CA ASN A 215 3.09 11.58 11.84
C ASN A 215 3.40 12.18 10.45
N GLU A 216 2.36 12.48 9.68
CA GLU A 216 2.48 13.25 8.43
C GLU A 216 2.78 14.73 8.68
N ALA A 217 2.15 15.34 9.68
CA ALA A 217 2.29 16.78 9.96
C ALA A 217 3.50 17.13 10.84
N ASP A 218 3.84 16.25 11.79
CA ASP A 218 4.87 16.51 12.80
C ASP A 218 6.14 15.68 12.59
N HIS A 219 7.24 16.15 13.19
CA HIS A 219 8.54 15.47 13.22
C HIS A 219 8.63 14.37 14.29
N ILE A 220 7.56 14.15 15.06
CA ILE A 220 7.54 13.27 16.22
C ILE A 220 7.34 11.82 15.78
N ILE A 221 8.14 10.92 16.36
CA ILE A 221 7.94 9.47 16.24
C ILE A 221 7.28 8.97 17.53
N ASN A 222 6.10 8.38 17.42
CA ASN A 222 5.37 7.79 18.52
C ASN A 222 5.67 6.27 18.57
N ILE A 223 5.99 5.76 19.75
CA ILE A 223 6.22 4.32 19.99
C ILE A 223 4.99 3.74 20.66
N TYR A 224 4.43 2.68 20.08
CA TYR A 224 3.26 1.97 20.58
C TYR A 224 3.60 0.54 20.97
N ASP A 225 2.78 -0.03 21.86
CA ASP A 225 2.79 -1.46 22.14
C ASP A 225 2.13 -2.21 20.98
N GLY A 226 2.89 -3.07 20.32
CA GLY A 226 2.42 -3.88 19.21
C GLY A 226 1.49 -5.02 19.60
N ARG A 227 1.32 -5.31 20.89
CA ARG A 227 0.28 -6.23 21.38
C ARG A 227 -1.10 -5.57 21.39
N GLY A 228 -1.14 -4.23 21.35
CA GLY A 228 -2.37 -3.46 21.39
C GLY A 228 -3.06 -3.41 22.76
N GLU A 229 -2.36 -3.78 23.83
CA GLU A 229 -2.87 -3.66 25.21
C GLU A 229 -3.13 -2.20 25.61
N SER A 230 -2.34 -1.27 25.06
CA SER A 230 -2.50 0.18 25.27
C SER A 230 -2.82 0.90 23.97
N GLN A 231 -3.78 1.82 24.05
CA GLN A 231 -4.13 2.76 22.97
C GLN A 231 -3.22 3.99 22.95
N THR A 232 -2.53 4.27 24.06
CA THR A 232 -1.64 5.43 24.16
C THR A 232 -0.21 5.06 23.75
N SER A 233 0.52 6.06 23.22
CA SER A 233 1.94 5.90 22.93
C SER A 233 2.73 5.69 24.22
N ILE A 234 3.59 4.67 24.26
CA ILE A 234 4.54 4.41 25.34
C ILE A 234 5.52 5.58 25.46
N HIS A 235 6.03 6.03 24.33
CA HIS A 235 7.04 7.08 24.27
C HIS A 235 6.87 7.96 23.02
N ARG A 236 7.30 9.22 23.14
CA ARG A 236 7.30 10.21 22.06
C ARG A 236 8.70 10.76 21.85
N ILE A 237 9.28 10.46 20.69
CA ILE A 237 10.61 10.96 20.31
C ILE A 237 10.43 12.31 19.61
N THR A 238 10.77 13.39 20.29
CA THR A 238 10.58 14.77 19.81
C THR A 238 11.88 15.42 19.30
N SER A 239 13.03 15.06 19.86
CA SER A 239 14.31 15.74 19.60
C SER A 239 15.08 15.23 18.39
N LEU A 240 14.66 14.11 17.77
CA LEU A 240 15.45 13.42 16.75
C LEU A 240 15.47 14.17 15.41
N HIS A 241 14.30 14.58 14.92
CA HIS A 241 14.14 15.24 13.62
C HIS A 241 13.60 16.65 13.77
N LYS A 242 13.88 17.50 12.78
CA LYS A 242 13.32 18.87 12.71
C LYS A 242 12.14 18.98 11.75
N SER A 243 11.94 17.98 10.90
CA SER A 243 10.86 17.93 9.91
C SER A 243 10.15 16.58 9.94
N SER A 244 8.99 16.50 9.26
CA SER A 244 8.15 15.30 9.21
C SER A 244 8.96 14.08 8.76
N VAL A 245 8.75 12.94 9.45
CA VAL A 245 9.50 11.71 9.20
C VAL A 245 8.80 10.88 8.12
N ARG A 246 9.47 10.72 6.98
CA ARG A 246 8.92 10.06 5.79
C ARG A 246 8.96 8.54 5.87
N THR A 247 10.06 7.97 6.36
CA THR A 247 10.23 6.50 6.40
C THR A 247 11.12 6.08 7.56
N ILE A 248 10.84 4.89 8.10
CA ILE A 248 11.55 4.26 9.22
C ILE A 248 11.85 2.81 8.83
N ALA A 249 13.06 2.34 9.13
CA ALA A 249 13.48 0.95 8.94
C ALA A 249 14.28 0.45 10.14
N TYR A 250 14.09 -0.80 10.54
CA TYR A 250 14.73 -1.39 11.73
C TYR A 250 15.75 -2.47 11.37
N ASN A 251 16.94 -2.40 11.97
CA ASN A 251 18.00 -3.38 11.84
C ASN A 251 18.10 -4.24 13.08
N ASN A 252 17.72 -5.51 12.95
CA ASN A 252 17.77 -6.49 14.02
C ASN A 252 19.21 -6.79 14.50
N GLY A 253 20.21 -6.74 13.61
CA GLY A 253 21.60 -7.10 13.96
C GLY A 253 22.27 -6.10 14.90
N TYR A 254 21.96 -4.82 14.73
CA TYR A 254 22.51 -3.73 15.55
C TYR A 254 21.52 -3.18 16.58
N ASP A 255 20.29 -3.70 16.60
CA ASP A 255 19.18 -3.18 17.41
C ASP A 255 19.00 -1.67 17.27
N CYS A 256 18.94 -1.25 16.01
CA CYS A 256 18.95 0.15 15.64
C CYS A 256 17.93 0.40 14.53
N ALA A 257 17.08 1.38 14.74
CA ALA A 257 16.23 1.94 13.72
C ALA A 257 16.95 3.11 13.01
N ILE A 258 16.66 3.23 11.71
CA ILE A 258 17.00 4.37 10.88
C ILE A 258 15.70 5.07 10.51
N SER A 259 15.72 6.39 10.56
CA SER A 259 14.59 7.23 10.14
C SER A 259 15.08 8.37 9.27
N ALA A 260 14.27 8.76 8.30
CA ALA A 260 14.58 9.87 7.41
C ALA A 260 13.45 10.90 7.34
N ASP A 261 13.85 12.17 7.29
CA ASP A 261 12.93 13.31 7.30
C ASP A 261 12.72 13.96 5.92
N ASP A 262 11.79 14.92 5.87
CA ASP A 262 11.47 15.72 4.69
C ASP A 262 12.57 16.72 4.29
N ASN A 263 13.61 16.90 5.10
CA ASN A 263 14.79 17.70 4.78
C ASN A 263 15.97 16.86 4.25
N GLY A 264 15.80 15.54 4.11
CA GLY A 264 16.86 14.64 3.69
C GLY A 264 17.90 14.35 4.78
N MET A 265 17.54 14.47 6.05
CA MET A 265 18.33 14.04 7.19
C MET A 265 18.03 12.60 7.53
N ILE A 266 19.08 11.80 7.72
CA ILE A 266 18.99 10.43 8.22
C ILE A 266 19.51 10.41 9.65
N GLU A 267 18.74 9.81 10.55
CA GLU A 267 19.07 9.64 11.97
C GLU A 267 18.96 8.18 12.40
N TYR A 268 19.84 7.80 13.32
CA TYR A 268 19.95 6.46 13.91
C TYR A 268 19.53 6.52 15.37
N TRP A 269 18.74 5.55 15.81
CA TRP A 269 18.25 5.48 17.18
C TRP A 269 17.93 4.04 17.59
N SER A 270 18.02 3.72 18.87
CA SER A 270 17.72 2.39 19.40
C SER A 270 16.41 2.37 20.20
N PRO A 271 15.52 1.39 19.99
CA PRO A 271 14.29 1.27 20.76
C PRO A 271 14.50 0.75 22.20
N GLY A 272 15.64 0.11 22.49
CA GLY A 272 15.89 -0.56 23.77
C GLY A 272 16.45 0.30 24.91
N GLY A 273 16.64 1.61 24.68
CA GLY A 273 17.25 2.54 25.65
C GLY A 273 16.67 3.94 25.55
N ASN A 274 17.53 4.96 25.61
CA ASN A 274 17.12 6.38 25.58
C ASN A 274 16.72 6.91 24.18
N TYR A 275 16.45 6.03 23.21
CA TYR A 275 16.19 6.40 21.81
C TYR A 275 17.34 7.16 21.14
N GLU A 276 18.56 6.92 21.62
CA GLU A 276 19.80 7.44 21.03
C GLU A 276 20.48 6.38 20.15
N LYS A 277 21.44 6.83 19.33
CA LYS A 277 22.23 5.94 18.48
C LYS A 277 23.06 4.98 19.35
N PRO A 278 23.08 3.68 19.04
CA PRO A 278 24.01 2.73 19.65
C PRO A 278 25.50 3.13 19.53
N ASP A 279 26.29 2.77 20.54
CA ASP A 279 27.73 3.06 20.61
C ASP A 279 28.59 2.20 19.66
N ASN A 280 28.07 1.06 19.23
CA ASN A 280 28.75 0.13 18.30
C ASN A 280 28.79 0.63 16.84
N LEU A 281 28.18 1.77 16.55
CA LEU A 281 28.17 2.41 15.23
C LEU A 281 29.24 3.51 15.15
N PHE A 282 29.26 4.26 14.04
CA PHE A 282 30.13 5.41 13.86
C PHE A 282 30.12 6.37 15.07
N LYS A 283 31.30 6.90 15.43
CA LYS A 283 31.48 7.81 16.58
C LYS A 283 30.98 9.22 16.30
N TYR A 284 31.39 9.80 15.17
CA TYR A 284 31.04 11.17 14.79
C TYR A 284 30.22 11.19 13.51
N LYS A 285 29.10 11.91 13.53
CA LYS A 285 28.23 12.05 12.34
C LYS A 285 28.95 12.74 11.17
N SER A 286 29.92 13.62 11.45
CA SER A 286 30.77 14.27 10.45
C SER A 286 31.65 13.30 9.63
N SER A 287 31.89 12.09 10.15
CA SER A 287 32.66 11.06 9.45
C SER A 287 31.83 10.20 8.49
N THR A 288 30.52 10.48 8.42
CA THR A 288 29.53 9.73 7.63
C THR A 288 29.06 10.53 6.42
N ASP A 289 28.47 9.84 5.44
CA ASP A 289 27.90 10.46 4.25
C ASP A 289 26.37 10.63 4.35
N LEU A 290 25.82 10.59 5.58
CA LEU A 290 24.38 10.66 5.83
C LEU A 290 23.75 12.02 5.45
N PHE A 291 24.58 13.06 5.24
CA PHE A 291 24.15 14.39 4.80
C PHE A 291 24.03 14.52 3.27
N GLU A 292 24.35 13.47 2.51
CA GLU A 292 24.34 13.48 1.04
C GLU A 292 22.97 13.87 0.46
N PHE A 293 21.88 13.41 1.07
CA PHE A 293 20.51 13.75 0.65
C PHE A 293 20.20 15.24 0.82
N LYS A 294 20.53 15.80 1.98
CA LYS A 294 20.38 17.23 2.23
C LYS A 294 21.24 18.08 1.28
N LYS A 295 22.47 17.64 0.99
CA LYS A 295 23.36 18.29 0.02
C LYS A 295 22.78 18.26 -1.40
N ALA A 296 22.22 17.12 -1.80
CA ALA A 296 21.58 16.92 -3.09
C ALA A 296 20.16 17.51 -3.17
N LYS A 297 19.62 18.03 -2.07
CA LYS A 297 18.19 18.42 -1.92
C LYS A 297 17.24 17.31 -2.37
N SER A 298 17.60 16.07 -2.07
CA SER A 298 16.80 14.89 -2.39
C SER A 298 16.31 14.19 -1.13
N LEU A 299 15.20 13.50 -1.29
CA LEU A 299 14.40 12.93 -0.21
C LEU A 299 14.36 11.42 -0.37
N PRO A 300 14.78 10.65 0.64
CA PRO A 300 14.66 9.20 0.60
C PRO A 300 13.18 8.80 0.73
N THR A 301 12.68 8.06 -0.25
CA THR A 301 11.30 7.55 -0.29
C THR A 301 11.13 6.21 0.40
N SER A 302 12.15 5.37 0.30
CA SER A 302 12.22 4.06 0.96
C SER A 302 13.60 3.85 1.56
N ILE A 303 13.64 3.13 2.68
CA ILE A 303 14.85 2.61 3.29
C ILE A 303 14.63 1.11 3.48
N THR A 304 15.50 0.31 2.89
CA THR A 304 15.48 -1.14 3.07
C THR A 304 16.84 -1.59 3.57
N ILE A 305 16.81 -2.40 4.62
CA ILE A 305 18.02 -2.95 5.23
C ILE A 305 18.29 -4.31 4.58
N SER A 306 19.56 -4.57 4.29
CA SER A 306 20.00 -5.87 3.79
C SER A 306 19.70 -6.97 4.81
N PRO A 307 19.37 -8.21 4.39
CA PRO A 307 19.14 -9.33 5.32
C PRO A 307 20.34 -9.63 6.23
N SER A 308 21.57 -9.32 5.80
CA SER A 308 22.78 -9.42 6.62
C SER A 308 22.89 -8.31 7.68
N GLY A 309 22.09 -7.25 7.58
CA GLY A 309 22.13 -6.06 8.44
C GLY A 309 23.35 -5.15 8.21
N THR A 310 24.23 -5.48 7.27
CA THR A 310 25.49 -4.73 7.05
C THR A 310 25.29 -3.49 6.21
N GLN A 311 24.34 -3.50 5.28
CA GLN A 311 24.06 -2.39 4.36
C GLN A 311 22.59 -1.99 4.40
N PHE A 312 22.29 -0.79 3.95
CA PHE A 312 20.93 -0.37 3.62
C PHE A 312 20.92 0.39 2.29
N ALA A 313 19.82 0.28 1.57
CA ALA A 313 19.61 0.94 0.29
C ALA A 313 18.41 1.88 0.35
N THR A 314 18.48 2.94 -0.44
CA THR A 314 17.46 3.98 -0.49
C THR A 314 17.22 4.43 -1.92
N PHE A 315 15.95 4.72 -2.25
CA PHE A 315 15.58 5.43 -3.47
C PHE A 315 15.20 6.86 -3.14
N SER A 316 15.66 7.84 -3.92
CA SER A 316 15.35 9.26 -3.66
C SER A 316 14.74 10.00 -4.83
N PHE A 317 13.96 11.04 -4.50
CA PHE A 317 13.43 12.03 -5.43
C PHE A 317 13.85 13.45 -4.99
N PRO A 318 13.99 14.42 -5.90
CA PRO A 318 13.75 14.34 -7.35
C PRO A 318 14.93 13.80 -8.17
N ASP A 319 16.08 13.53 -7.54
CA ASP A 319 17.31 13.11 -8.22
C ASP A 319 17.25 11.71 -8.85
N ARG A 320 16.32 10.85 -8.43
CA ARG A 320 16.10 9.48 -8.94
C ARG A 320 17.35 8.63 -8.85
N LYS A 321 18.01 8.67 -7.69
CA LYS A 321 19.23 7.91 -7.44
C LYS A 321 18.96 6.79 -6.44
N VAL A 322 19.55 5.63 -6.72
CA VAL A 322 19.68 4.56 -5.73
C VAL A 322 21.00 4.75 -5.01
N ARG A 323 20.95 4.89 -3.69
CA ARG A 323 22.15 4.96 -2.85
C ARG A 323 22.20 3.76 -1.92
N VAL A 324 23.36 3.16 -1.82
CA VAL A 324 23.65 2.05 -0.90
C VAL A 324 24.68 2.54 0.09
N PHE A 325 24.39 2.38 1.37
CA PHE A 325 25.24 2.79 2.48
C PHE A 325 25.66 1.57 3.28
N ASP A 326 26.85 1.66 3.86
CA ASP A 326 27.25 0.75 4.92
C ASP A 326 26.62 1.19 6.24
N PHE A 327 25.96 0.26 6.93
CA PHE A 327 25.14 0.55 8.11
C PHE A 327 26.02 0.95 9.31
N ALA A 328 27.13 0.24 9.53
CA ALA A 328 28.00 0.48 10.68
C ALA A 328 28.74 1.82 10.57
N THR A 329 29.29 2.11 9.40
CA THR A 329 30.08 3.32 9.17
C THR A 329 29.26 4.52 8.73
N GLY A 330 28.03 4.33 8.25
CA GLY A 330 27.20 5.40 7.67
C GLY A 330 27.78 6.01 6.39
N LYS A 331 28.76 5.36 5.77
CA LYS A 331 29.42 5.84 4.55
C LYS A 331 28.70 5.35 3.31
N LEU A 332 28.73 6.18 2.27
CA LEU A 332 28.16 5.87 0.98
C LEU A 332 29.02 4.79 0.31
N TYR A 333 28.42 3.62 0.11
CA TYR A 333 29.07 2.50 -0.56
C TYR A 333 29.03 2.70 -2.08
N ARG A 334 27.82 2.93 -2.62
CA ARG A 334 27.58 3.13 -4.07
C ARG A 334 26.37 4.00 -4.37
N THR A 335 26.40 4.62 -5.53
CA THR A 335 25.28 5.35 -6.12
C THR A 335 25.02 4.86 -7.54
N TYR A 336 23.75 4.65 -7.87
CA TYR A 336 23.27 4.35 -9.21
C TYR A 336 22.36 5.48 -9.66
N ASP A 337 22.66 6.02 -10.84
CA ASP A 337 21.94 7.15 -11.41
C ASP A 337 20.84 6.64 -12.36
N GLU A 338 19.58 6.85 -11.98
CA GLU A 338 18.39 6.57 -12.80
C GLU A 338 17.65 7.87 -13.16
N SER A 339 18.38 8.99 -13.15
CA SER A 339 17.85 10.29 -13.60
C SER A 339 17.40 10.25 -15.07
N LEU A 340 16.38 11.04 -15.38
CA LEU A 340 15.81 11.10 -16.72
C LEU A 340 16.83 11.58 -17.77
N SER A 341 17.72 12.49 -17.39
CA SER A 341 18.83 12.95 -18.26
C SER A 341 19.72 11.78 -18.63
N THR A 342 20.23 11.05 -17.63
CA THR A 342 21.11 9.89 -17.83
C THR A 342 20.46 8.83 -18.70
N VAL A 343 19.18 8.53 -18.47
CA VAL A 343 18.44 7.54 -19.27
C VAL A 343 18.25 8.00 -20.72
N THR A 344 17.99 9.30 -20.94
CA THR A 344 17.86 9.89 -22.28
C THR A 344 19.20 9.86 -23.02
N ASP A 345 20.29 10.23 -22.36
CA ASP A 345 21.63 10.22 -22.92
C ASP A 345 22.07 8.80 -23.29
N MET A 346 21.77 7.81 -22.44
CA MET A 346 22.04 6.40 -22.72
C MET A 346 21.27 5.87 -23.94
N GLN A 347 20.01 6.31 -24.10
CA GLN A 347 19.18 5.95 -25.25
C GLN A 347 19.72 6.57 -26.55
N GLN A 348 20.12 7.85 -26.53
CA GLN A 348 20.68 8.54 -27.68
C GLN A 348 22.06 8.01 -28.07
N ALA A 349 22.92 7.75 -27.08
CA ALA A 349 24.26 7.18 -27.30
C ALA A 349 24.23 5.69 -27.69
N GLY A 350 23.07 5.03 -27.63
CA GLY A 350 22.95 3.60 -27.88
C GLY A 350 23.67 2.71 -26.84
N THR A 351 23.98 3.26 -25.68
CA THR A 351 24.64 2.55 -24.57
C THR A 351 23.64 1.97 -23.56
N ALA A 352 22.35 2.27 -23.73
CA ALA A 352 21.27 1.66 -22.96
C ALA A 352 21.29 0.12 -23.08
N LEU A 353 20.92 -0.56 -21.98
CA LEU A 353 20.79 -2.03 -21.93
C LEU A 353 19.90 -2.59 -23.04
N GLN A 354 18.86 -1.84 -23.40
CA GLN A 354 17.94 -2.15 -24.48
C GLN A 354 17.53 -0.83 -25.12
N LYS A 355 17.72 -0.73 -26.43
CA LYS A 355 17.21 0.39 -27.22
C LYS A 355 15.72 0.20 -27.41
N LEU A 356 14.92 1.12 -26.88
CA LEU A 356 13.48 1.15 -27.09
C LEU A 356 13.13 1.92 -28.37
N GLU A 357 11.98 1.65 -28.97
CA GLU A 357 11.42 2.51 -30.01
C GLU A 357 11.04 3.87 -29.41
N ASP A 358 11.21 4.95 -30.17
CA ASP A 358 11.05 6.32 -29.64
C ASP A 358 9.65 6.58 -29.07
N VAL A 359 8.61 5.99 -29.67
CA VAL A 359 7.22 6.10 -29.18
C VAL A 359 7.05 5.42 -27.82
N GLU A 360 7.57 4.21 -27.67
CA GLU A 360 7.49 3.46 -26.42
C GLU A 360 8.37 4.11 -25.33
N PHE A 361 9.57 4.57 -25.71
CA PHE A 361 10.45 5.31 -24.83
C PHE A 361 9.78 6.58 -24.30
N GLY A 362 9.14 7.36 -25.18
CA GLY A 362 8.38 8.55 -24.82
C GLY A 362 7.23 8.26 -23.84
N ARG A 363 6.49 7.17 -24.05
CA ARG A 363 5.42 6.74 -23.13
C ARG A 363 5.97 6.38 -21.75
N ARG A 364 7.05 5.61 -21.67
CA ARG A 364 7.66 5.23 -20.38
C ARG A 364 8.28 6.43 -19.66
N LEU A 365 8.84 7.38 -20.40
CA LEU A 365 9.36 8.63 -19.86
C LEU A 365 8.23 9.51 -19.27
N ALA A 366 7.04 9.52 -19.88
CA ALA A 366 5.88 10.22 -19.34
C ALA A 366 5.45 9.62 -17.99
N VAL A 367 5.39 8.28 -17.89
CA VAL A 367 5.09 7.60 -16.61
C VAL A 367 6.13 7.95 -15.55
N GLU A 368 7.43 7.98 -15.90
CA GLU A 368 8.47 8.39 -14.96
C GLU A 368 8.25 9.82 -14.44
N ARG A 369 7.79 10.76 -15.26
CA ARG A 369 7.46 12.13 -14.79
C ARG A 369 6.28 12.13 -13.83
N GLU A 370 5.27 11.29 -14.06
CA GLU A 370 4.12 11.17 -13.13
C GLU A 370 4.51 10.64 -11.74
N LEU A 371 5.57 9.84 -11.63
CA LEU A 371 6.06 9.30 -10.35
C LEU A 371 6.62 10.36 -9.40
N GLU A 372 6.84 11.60 -9.86
CA GLU A 372 7.20 12.71 -8.96
C GLU A 372 6.03 13.12 -8.05
N ASN A 373 4.79 12.76 -8.40
CA ASN A 373 3.64 13.02 -7.53
C ASN A 373 3.80 12.27 -6.18
N PRO A 374 3.65 12.95 -5.03
CA PRO A 374 3.72 12.34 -3.70
C PRO A 374 2.86 11.08 -3.51
N ALA A 375 1.76 10.95 -4.26
CA ALA A 375 0.87 9.79 -4.21
C ALA A 375 1.51 8.46 -4.65
N PHE A 376 2.60 8.52 -5.43
CA PHE A 376 3.35 7.32 -5.86
C PHE A 376 4.64 7.11 -5.08
N GLN A 377 5.22 8.18 -4.51
CA GLN A 377 6.53 8.13 -3.87
C GLN A 377 6.61 7.12 -2.72
N ASN A 378 5.56 7.04 -1.88
CA ASN A 378 5.50 6.09 -0.77
C ASN A 378 5.33 4.62 -1.21
N LYS A 379 4.95 4.37 -2.46
CA LYS A 379 4.72 3.02 -3.02
C LYS A 379 5.99 2.44 -3.66
N ILE A 380 7.05 3.24 -3.80
CA ILE A 380 8.31 2.82 -4.42
C ILE A 380 9.24 2.25 -3.36
N ASN A 381 9.76 1.06 -3.61
CA ASN A 381 10.77 0.46 -2.75
C ASN A 381 11.99 -0.09 -3.52
N ILE A 382 13.00 -0.45 -2.75
CA ILE A 382 14.15 -1.23 -3.18
C ILE A 382 14.21 -2.45 -2.28
N ILE A 383 14.54 -3.61 -2.82
CA ILE A 383 14.75 -4.82 -2.04
C ILE A 383 16.15 -5.38 -2.25
N PHE A 384 16.63 -6.11 -1.25
CA PHE A 384 17.81 -6.94 -1.36
C PHE A 384 17.39 -8.38 -1.61
N ASP A 385 18.29 -9.15 -2.22
CA ASP A 385 18.21 -10.60 -2.19
C ASP A 385 18.61 -11.14 -0.79
N GLU A 386 18.31 -12.40 -0.52
CA GLU A 386 18.66 -13.08 0.74
C GLU A 386 20.17 -13.04 1.05
N SER A 387 21.03 -13.02 0.02
CA SER A 387 22.48 -12.93 0.23
C SER A 387 22.97 -11.51 0.57
N GLY A 388 22.16 -10.48 0.30
CA GLY A 388 22.53 -9.06 0.47
C GLY A 388 23.50 -8.51 -0.58
N ASN A 389 23.84 -9.28 -1.62
CA ASN A 389 24.79 -8.86 -2.67
C ASN A 389 24.10 -8.23 -3.89
N PHE A 390 22.81 -8.48 -4.07
CA PHE A 390 22.02 -7.94 -5.16
C PHE A 390 20.95 -6.99 -4.62
N ILE A 391 20.81 -5.86 -5.31
CA ILE A 391 19.68 -4.97 -5.13
C ILE A 391 18.73 -5.13 -6.31
N ILE A 392 17.44 -5.07 -6.02
CA ILE A 392 16.37 -5.12 -7.01
C ILE A 392 15.49 -3.89 -6.82
N TYR A 393 15.31 -3.13 -7.90
CA TYR A 393 14.47 -1.94 -7.89
C TYR A 393 13.80 -1.74 -9.24
N GLY A 394 12.66 -1.04 -9.24
CA GLY A 394 11.96 -0.67 -10.45
C GLY A 394 12.66 0.48 -11.19
N SER A 395 12.82 0.33 -12.51
CA SER A 395 13.38 1.33 -13.44
C SER A 395 12.48 1.44 -14.67
N LEU A 396 12.76 2.42 -15.54
CA LEU A 396 12.08 2.62 -16.82
C LEU A 396 12.06 1.36 -17.71
N LEU A 397 13.12 0.54 -17.64
CA LEU A 397 13.20 -0.70 -18.41
C LEU A 397 12.44 -1.87 -17.78
N GLY A 398 12.08 -1.80 -16.50
CA GLY A 398 11.56 -2.93 -15.71
C GLY A 398 12.29 -3.05 -14.37
N SER A 399 12.21 -4.21 -13.71
CA SER A 399 12.90 -4.42 -12.42
C SER A 399 14.34 -4.85 -12.66
N LYS A 400 15.30 -3.97 -12.36
CA LYS A 400 16.73 -4.21 -12.54
C LYS A 400 17.29 -4.95 -11.32
N VAL A 401 18.07 -6.00 -11.57
CA VAL A 401 18.88 -6.70 -10.57
C VAL A 401 20.33 -6.30 -10.76
N ILE A 402 20.91 -5.66 -9.75
CA ILE A 402 22.28 -5.15 -9.81
C ILE A 402 23.13 -5.80 -8.74
N ASN A 403 24.30 -6.28 -9.14
CA ASN A 403 25.33 -6.75 -8.23
C ASN A 403 26.03 -5.55 -7.60
N THR A 404 25.90 -5.39 -6.27
CA THR A 404 26.51 -4.28 -5.53
C THR A 404 28.03 -4.37 -5.50
N LEU A 405 28.63 -5.56 -5.58
CA LEU A 405 30.08 -5.70 -5.58
C LEU A 405 30.68 -5.39 -6.95
N THR A 406 30.13 -5.97 -8.02
CA THR A 406 30.70 -5.90 -9.38
C THR A 406 30.19 -4.71 -10.20
N ASN A 407 29.14 -4.03 -9.73
CA ASN A 407 28.49 -2.90 -10.39
C ASN A 407 27.94 -3.25 -11.78
N ARG A 408 27.41 -4.47 -11.92
CA ARG A 408 26.82 -4.94 -13.18
C ARG A 408 25.35 -5.26 -12.99
N VAL A 409 24.56 -4.92 -14.01
CA VAL A 409 23.20 -5.42 -14.13
C VAL A 409 23.28 -6.89 -14.53
N VAL A 410 22.73 -7.74 -13.68
CA VAL A 410 22.72 -9.20 -13.87
C VAL A 410 21.49 -9.63 -14.62
N LYS A 411 20.34 -9.03 -14.29
CA LYS A 411 19.05 -9.39 -14.86
C LYS A 411 18.11 -8.20 -14.87
N VAL A 412 17.16 -8.22 -15.81
CA VAL A 412 16.06 -7.25 -15.88
C VAL A 412 14.77 -8.03 -16.08
N TYR A 413 13.86 -7.93 -15.11
CA TYR A 413 12.54 -8.53 -15.17
C TYR A 413 11.54 -7.55 -15.78
N GLY A 414 10.58 -8.06 -16.57
CA GLY A 414 9.54 -7.24 -17.19
C GLY A 414 10.05 -6.34 -18.32
N LYS A 415 11.21 -6.62 -18.90
CA LYS A 415 11.83 -5.80 -19.95
C LYS A 415 10.91 -5.56 -21.16
N ASP A 416 10.19 -6.61 -21.56
CA ASP A 416 9.28 -6.62 -22.72
C ASP A 416 7.87 -6.12 -22.35
N GLU A 417 7.63 -5.76 -21.08
CA GLU A 417 6.32 -5.39 -20.58
C GLU A 417 6.21 -3.86 -20.44
N SER A 418 5.03 -3.31 -20.70
CA SER A 418 4.79 -1.86 -20.75
C SER A 418 4.39 -1.24 -19.41
N PHE A 419 4.64 -1.91 -18.28
CA PHE A 419 4.33 -1.37 -16.95
C PHE A 419 5.60 -0.96 -16.21
N ARG A 420 5.47 0.06 -15.35
CA ARG A 420 6.54 0.53 -14.47
C ARG A 420 6.43 -0.13 -13.09
N PRO A 421 7.36 -1.02 -12.68
CA PRO A 421 7.38 -1.62 -11.35
C PRO A 421 7.44 -0.56 -10.24
N LEU A 422 6.67 -0.64 -9.15
CA LEU A 422 6.77 0.31 -8.03
C LEU A 422 7.23 -0.37 -6.74
N ASN A 423 6.41 -1.29 -6.24
CA ASN A 423 6.68 -2.03 -5.02
C ASN A 423 7.04 -3.48 -5.37
N LEU A 424 8.16 -3.95 -4.82
CA LEU A 424 8.76 -5.25 -5.07
C LEU A 424 8.82 -6.05 -3.78
N ALA A 425 8.62 -7.37 -3.89
CA ALA A 425 8.95 -8.32 -2.84
C ALA A 425 9.52 -9.60 -3.46
N ILE A 426 10.47 -10.21 -2.78
CA ILE A 426 11.09 -11.46 -3.23
C ILE A 426 10.92 -12.55 -2.18
N TYR A 427 10.72 -13.77 -2.66
CA TYR A 427 10.73 -15.00 -1.90
C TYR A 427 11.76 -15.93 -2.56
N GLN A 428 12.78 -16.39 -1.83
CA GLN A 428 13.80 -17.29 -2.39
C GLN A 428 13.80 -18.69 -1.76
N GLY A 429 12.73 -19.02 -1.01
CA GLY A 429 12.46 -20.36 -0.48
C GLY A 429 13.42 -20.84 0.62
N GLN A 430 12.91 -21.67 1.53
CA GLN A 430 13.78 -22.46 2.40
C GLN A 430 14.14 -23.79 1.71
N PRO A 431 15.41 -24.23 1.70
CA PRO A 431 15.78 -25.53 1.16
C PRO A 431 15.06 -26.65 1.95
N GLN A 432 14.46 -27.61 1.24
CA GLN A 432 13.55 -28.60 1.85
C GLN A 432 14.24 -29.55 2.84
N LYS A 433 15.57 -29.72 2.79
CA LYS A 433 16.34 -30.49 3.78
C LYS A 433 17.22 -29.56 4.62
N LYS A 434 16.87 -29.41 5.90
CA LYS A 434 17.78 -28.85 6.92
C LYS A 434 18.82 -29.90 7.32
N GLY A 435 19.87 -30.00 6.53
CA GLY A 435 21.12 -30.68 6.85
C GLY A 435 22.26 -29.81 6.33
N VAL A 436 23.40 -29.77 7.02
CA VAL A 436 24.52 -28.84 6.78
C VAL A 436 25.07 -29.00 5.36
N VAL A 437 24.45 -28.33 4.39
CA VAL A 437 25.00 -28.12 3.06
C VAL A 437 25.69 -26.77 3.11
N THR A 438 27.02 -26.79 3.11
CA THR A 438 27.81 -25.56 3.03
C THR A 438 27.63 -24.95 1.63
N VAL A 439 27.79 -23.63 1.51
CA VAL A 439 27.74 -22.92 0.20
C VAL A 439 28.71 -23.54 -0.83
N SER A 440 29.82 -24.13 -0.36
CA SER A 440 30.78 -24.86 -1.19
C SER A 440 30.27 -26.23 -1.68
N MET A 441 29.46 -26.94 -0.89
CA MET A 441 28.85 -28.21 -1.28
C MET A 441 27.69 -27.99 -2.27
N ALA A 442 26.89 -26.94 -2.08
CA ALA A 442 25.84 -26.51 -3.01
C ALA A 442 26.41 -26.08 -4.39
N ALA A 443 27.66 -25.59 -4.42
CA ALA A 443 28.35 -25.25 -5.66
C ALA A 443 28.89 -26.49 -6.43
N SER A 444 28.83 -27.69 -5.85
CA SER A 444 29.21 -28.93 -6.54
C SER A 444 28.05 -29.43 -7.40
N ALA A 445 28.33 -29.83 -8.64
CA ALA A 445 27.31 -30.25 -9.61
C ALA A 445 26.78 -31.68 -9.33
N ASN A 446 26.47 -32.00 -8.07
CA ASN A 446 25.94 -33.30 -7.69
C ASN A 446 24.42 -33.35 -7.93
N PRO A 447 23.90 -34.21 -8.83
CA PRO A 447 22.48 -34.23 -9.20
C PRO A 447 21.52 -34.50 -8.03
N LEU A 448 21.94 -35.33 -7.06
CA LEU A 448 21.13 -35.66 -5.87
C LEU A 448 21.00 -34.51 -4.87
N LEU A 449 21.95 -33.56 -4.88
CA LEU A 449 21.87 -32.34 -4.08
C LEU A 449 21.02 -31.27 -4.79
N GLN A 450 21.03 -31.24 -6.13
CA GLN A 450 20.23 -30.31 -6.92
C GLN A 450 18.72 -30.53 -6.75
N GLU A 451 18.25 -31.79 -6.74
CA GLU A 451 16.84 -32.11 -6.46
C GLU A 451 16.43 -31.75 -5.03
N ALA A 452 17.35 -31.86 -4.06
CA ALA A 452 17.10 -31.45 -2.66
C ALA A 452 17.16 -29.91 -2.47
N GLU A 453 17.72 -29.19 -3.43
CA GLU A 453 17.89 -27.73 -3.47
C GLU A 453 16.91 -27.03 -4.43
N GLU A 454 15.96 -27.75 -5.04
CA GLU A 454 14.91 -27.14 -5.86
C GLU A 454 14.11 -26.13 -5.03
N ARG A 455 14.48 -24.86 -5.20
CA ARG A 455 13.77 -23.70 -4.68
C ARG A 455 12.83 -23.21 -5.77
N ASP A 456 11.64 -22.79 -5.40
CA ASP A 456 10.74 -22.01 -6.27
C ASP A 456 10.83 -20.53 -5.89
N PRO A 457 11.88 -19.81 -6.38
CA PRO A 457 12.01 -18.40 -6.13
C PRO A 457 10.92 -17.62 -6.89
N MET A 458 10.36 -16.63 -6.21
CA MET A 458 9.29 -15.80 -6.70
C MET A 458 9.63 -14.33 -6.48
N LEU A 459 9.60 -13.54 -7.54
CA LEU A 459 9.63 -12.08 -7.44
C LEU A 459 8.24 -11.55 -7.76
N VAL A 460 7.74 -10.66 -6.92
CA VAL A 460 6.43 -10.03 -7.08
C VAL A 460 6.60 -8.54 -7.24
N SER A 461 5.85 -7.95 -8.17
CA SER A 461 5.89 -6.52 -8.46
C SER A 461 4.49 -5.94 -8.61
N THR A 462 4.26 -4.74 -8.06
CA THR A 462 3.14 -3.87 -8.47
C THR A 462 3.52 -3.04 -9.69
N GLY A 463 2.55 -2.50 -10.40
CA GLY A 463 2.77 -1.58 -11.53
C GLY A 463 2.11 -0.22 -11.32
N SER A 464 2.73 0.83 -11.85
CA SER A 464 2.14 2.19 -11.86
C SER A 464 0.80 2.20 -12.60
N GLY A 465 -0.25 2.65 -11.91
CA GLY A 465 -1.61 2.72 -12.44
C GLY A 465 -2.23 1.36 -12.80
N LYS A 466 -1.67 0.25 -12.31
CA LYS A 466 -2.18 -1.10 -12.58
C LYS A 466 -2.93 -1.66 -11.37
N VAL A 467 -4.09 -2.26 -11.65
CA VAL A 467 -4.97 -2.93 -10.67
C VAL A 467 -4.57 -4.40 -10.47
N ARG A 468 -3.32 -4.75 -10.77
CA ARG A 468 -2.79 -6.11 -10.71
C ARG A 468 -1.35 -6.11 -10.23
N PHE A 469 -0.95 -7.23 -9.64
CA PHE A 469 0.45 -7.52 -9.37
C PHE A 469 0.94 -8.65 -10.27
N TYR A 470 2.24 -8.64 -10.52
CA TYR A 470 2.93 -9.49 -11.49
C TYR A 470 3.89 -10.41 -10.75
N ILE A 471 3.88 -11.68 -11.10
CA ILE A 471 4.67 -12.74 -10.45
C ILE A 471 5.67 -13.29 -11.47
N PHE A 472 6.94 -13.31 -11.11
CA PHE A 472 8.04 -13.89 -11.89
C PHE A 472 8.51 -15.15 -11.19
N THR A 473 8.52 -16.28 -11.90
CA THR A 473 8.93 -17.60 -11.39
C THR A 473 9.95 -18.25 -12.35
N ASN A 474 10.26 -19.53 -12.13
CA ASN A 474 11.12 -20.32 -13.02
C ASN A 474 10.44 -20.79 -14.32
N GLU A 475 9.12 -20.61 -14.45
CA GLU A 475 8.36 -21.03 -15.64
C GLU A 475 8.78 -20.24 -16.89
N THR A 476 9.27 -20.94 -17.91
CA THR A 476 9.69 -20.35 -19.19
C THR A 476 8.60 -20.39 -20.26
N ASP A 477 7.73 -21.41 -20.22
CA ASP A 477 6.68 -21.64 -21.21
C ASP A 477 5.41 -20.87 -20.89
N ILE A 478 5.50 -19.55 -21.03
CA ILE A 478 4.43 -18.62 -20.63
C ILE A 478 3.57 -18.26 -21.84
N SER A 479 2.34 -18.75 -21.88
CA SER A 479 1.34 -18.29 -22.85
C SER A 479 0.74 -16.95 -22.43
N LYS A 480 0.64 -16.00 -23.37
CA LYS A 480 -0.02 -14.70 -23.13
C LYS A 480 -1.51 -14.84 -22.80
N SER A 481 -2.17 -15.91 -23.23
CA SER A 481 -3.61 -16.11 -23.02
C SER A 481 -3.96 -16.59 -21.60
N SER A 482 -3.07 -17.33 -20.93
CA SER A 482 -3.34 -17.93 -19.62
C SER A 482 -2.63 -17.23 -18.46
N ARG A 483 -1.60 -16.42 -18.73
CA ARG A 483 -0.82 -15.74 -17.67
C ARG A 483 -1.62 -14.67 -16.91
N ASP A 484 -2.58 -14.04 -17.57
CA ASP A 484 -3.37 -12.94 -17.00
C ASP A 484 -4.68 -13.47 -16.41
N VAL A 485 -4.69 -13.68 -15.09
CA VAL A 485 -5.85 -14.24 -14.40
C VAL A 485 -6.80 -13.13 -13.97
N GLN A 486 -8.01 -13.15 -14.52
CA GLN A 486 -9.11 -12.29 -14.11
C GLN A 486 -9.85 -12.91 -12.93
N ASN A 487 -9.23 -12.88 -11.75
CA ASN A 487 -9.88 -13.31 -10.51
C ASN A 487 -10.95 -12.31 -10.05
N GLU A 488 -10.81 -11.02 -10.37
CA GLU A 488 -11.71 -9.96 -9.93
C GLU A 488 -11.98 -8.91 -11.01
N LYS A 489 -13.18 -8.31 -10.96
CA LYS A 489 -13.54 -7.19 -11.83
C LYS A 489 -12.98 -5.88 -11.24
N PRO A 490 -12.13 -5.15 -11.97
CA PRO A 490 -11.55 -3.90 -11.49
C PRO A 490 -12.66 -2.85 -11.33
N ARG A 491 -12.49 -1.97 -10.35
CA ARG A 491 -13.33 -0.80 -10.15
C ARG A 491 -12.98 0.20 -11.25
N ASN A 492 -13.95 0.55 -12.09
CA ASN A 492 -13.74 1.56 -13.13
C ASN A 492 -13.47 2.92 -12.45
N LEU A 493 -12.21 3.38 -12.49
CA LEU A 493 -11.80 4.69 -11.98
C LEU A 493 -12.09 5.82 -12.98
N ASN A 494 -12.28 5.50 -14.27
CA ASN A 494 -12.62 6.48 -15.32
C ASN A 494 -14.06 7.00 -15.23
N SER A 495 -14.86 6.53 -14.27
CA SER A 495 -16.12 7.16 -13.87
C SER A 495 -15.93 8.11 -12.67
N ARG A 496 -14.75 8.73 -12.54
CA ARG A 496 -14.44 9.76 -11.54
C ARG A 496 -13.61 10.91 -12.12
N GLN A 497 -14.13 11.51 -13.18
CA GLN A 497 -14.00 12.95 -13.44
C GLN A 497 -15.22 13.46 -14.21
N GLN A 498 -16.39 13.04 -13.76
CA GLN A 498 -17.49 13.97 -13.62
C GLN A 498 -17.67 14.11 -12.11
N VAL A 499 -17.56 15.34 -11.61
CA VAL A 499 -18.45 15.75 -10.52
C VAL A 499 -19.82 15.88 -11.17
N GLU A 500 -20.36 14.76 -11.63
CA GLU A 500 -21.77 14.54 -11.52
C GLU A 500 -21.95 14.30 -10.03
N ALA A 501 -22.98 14.92 -9.45
CA ALA A 501 -23.53 14.47 -8.18
C ALA A 501 -23.47 12.95 -8.13
N LYS A 502 -23.27 12.36 -6.93
CA LYS A 502 -23.55 10.92 -6.71
C LYS A 502 -24.66 10.54 -7.69
N PRO A 503 -24.52 9.52 -8.57
CA PRO A 503 -25.72 9.06 -9.25
C PRO A 503 -26.67 8.80 -8.11
N ALA A 504 -27.71 9.63 -8.04
CA ALA A 504 -28.76 9.47 -7.09
C ALA A 504 -29.09 7.99 -7.16
N GLU A 505 -29.46 7.39 -6.04
CA GLU A 505 -30.21 6.15 -6.16
C GLU A 505 -31.51 6.53 -6.88
N SER A 506 -31.47 6.72 -8.20
CA SER A 506 -32.59 7.09 -9.03
C SER A 506 -33.23 5.79 -9.41
N GLY A 507 -33.98 5.25 -8.45
CA GLY A 507 -35.03 4.31 -8.81
C GLY A 507 -35.82 4.93 -9.95
N THR A 508 -35.97 4.21 -11.05
CA THR A 508 -36.75 4.71 -12.19
C THR A 508 -38.24 4.47 -11.97
N ALA A 509 -38.56 3.55 -11.05
CA ALA A 509 -39.90 3.30 -10.58
C ALA A 509 -39.92 3.03 -9.06
N ALA A 510 -41.05 3.30 -8.43
CA ALA A 510 -41.35 2.93 -7.06
C ALA A 510 -42.76 2.35 -6.97
N ILE A 511 -42.95 1.39 -6.07
CA ILE A 511 -44.24 0.75 -5.79
C ILE A 511 -44.60 1.09 -4.35
N LEU A 512 -45.68 1.84 -4.16
CA LEU A 512 -46.23 2.14 -2.84
C LEU A 512 -47.23 1.06 -2.49
N HIS A 513 -46.89 0.24 -1.51
CA HIS A 513 -47.81 -0.72 -0.92
C HIS A 513 -48.68 0.03 0.09
N THR A 514 -49.94 0.27 -0.23
CA THR A 514 -50.89 0.93 0.71
C THR A 514 -51.88 -0.08 1.26
N THR A 515 -52.61 0.29 2.32
CA THR A 515 -53.70 -0.56 2.85
C THR A 515 -54.81 -0.85 1.84
N TYR A 516 -54.95 -0.05 0.78
CA TYR A 516 -55.97 -0.20 -0.26
C TYR A 516 -55.46 -0.90 -1.53
N GLY A 517 -54.17 -1.19 -1.62
CA GLY A 517 -53.51 -1.81 -2.76
C GLY A 517 -52.24 -1.05 -3.20
N ASP A 518 -51.68 -1.48 -4.32
CA ASP A 518 -50.38 -1.01 -4.77
C ASP A 518 -50.51 0.13 -5.79
N ILE A 519 -49.67 1.17 -5.66
CA ILE A 519 -49.58 2.29 -6.59
C ILE A 519 -48.18 2.29 -7.21
N HIS A 520 -48.11 2.13 -8.53
CA HIS A 520 -46.85 2.15 -9.25
C HIS A 520 -46.56 3.55 -9.77
N ILE A 521 -45.45 4.13 -9.32
CA ILE A 521 -44.98 5.46 -9.67
C ILE A 521 -43.75 5.34 -10.56
N ARG A 522 -43.77 6.03 -11.69
CA ARG A 522 -42.57 6.29 -12.50
C ARG A 522 -41.93 7.59 -12.03
N LEU A 523 -40.66 7.54 -11.69
CA LEU A 523 -39.90 8.68 -11.19
C LEU A 523 -39.16 9.38 -12.34
N PHE A 524 -38.89 10.68 -12.19
CA PHE A 524 -38.25 11.52 -13.20
C PHE A 524 -36.92 12.09 -12.69
N PRO A 525 -35.86 11.27 -12.56
CA PRO A 525 -34.57 11.72 -12.03
C PRO A 525 -33.90 12.78 -12.91
N GLU A 526 -34.16 12.78 -14.21
CA GLU A 526 -33.66 13.81 -15.14
C GLU A 526 -34.31 15.19 -14.90
N ALA A 527 -35.54 15.21 -14.38
CA ALA A 527 -36.31 16.43 -14.21
C ALA A 527 -36.16 17.04 -12.81
N ALA A 528 -36.07 16.21 -11.77
CA ALA A 528 -35.95 16.63 -10.38
C ALA A 528 -35.01 15.66 -9.61
N PRO A 529 -33.69 15.76 -9.83
CA PRO A 529 -32.73 14.80 -9.30
C PRO A 529 -32.69 14.76 -7.77
N LYS A 530 -32.77 15.92 -7.08
CA LYS A 530 -32.74 15.95 -5.61
C LYS A 530 -34.05 15.45 -5.01
N ALA A 531 -35.19 15.80 -5.60
CA ALA A 531 -36.48 15.31 -5.10
C ALA A 531 -36.59 13.78 -5.24
N VAL A 532 -36.12 13.21 -6.36
CA VAL A 532 -36.08 11.75 -6.56
C VAL A 532 -35.08 11.08 -5.61
N GLU A 533 -33.87 11.65 -5.42
CA GLU A 533 -32.89 11.13 -4.46
C GLU A 533 -33.45 11.08 -3.04
N ASN A 534 -34.09 12.17 -2.61
CA ASN A 534 -34.73 12.29 -1.30
C ASN A 534 -35.81 11.21 -1.12
N PHE A 535 -36.73 11.10 -2.08
CA PHE A 535 -37.82 10.13 -2.04
C PHE A 535 -37.33 8.67 -2.02
N VAL A 536 -36.39 8.31 -2.90
CA VAL A 536 -35.86 6.93 -2.99
C VAL A 536 -35.09 6.54 -1.74
N THR A 537 -34.26 7.45 -1.23
CA THR A 537 -33.44 7.18 -0.05
C THR A 537 -34.32 7.03 1.20
N HIS A 538 -35.33 7.88 1.38
CA HIS A 538 -36.32 7.71 2.45
C HIS A 538 -37.10 6.40 2.32
N SER A 539 -37.48 6.02 1.09
CA SER A 539 -38.18 4.75 0.82
C SER A 539 -37.34 3.54 1.23
N LYS A 540 -36.06 3.49 0.83
CA LYS A 540 -35.13 2.40 1.20
C LYS A 540 -34.81 2.35 2.69
N ASN A 541 -34.74 3.50 3.34
CA ASN A 541 -34.55 3.58 4.79
C ASN A 541 -35.82 3.18 5.57
N GLY A 542 -36.93 2.90 4.90
CA GLY A 542 -38.21 2.59 5.51
C GLY A 542 -38.85 3.78 6.22
N TYR A 543 -38.45 5.01 5.88
CA TYR A 543 -38.95 6.23 6.51
C TYR A 543 -40.46 6.44 6.30
N TYR A 544 -40.95 6.03 5.14
CA TYR A 544 -42.38 6.12 4.79
C TYR A 544 -43.22 4.96 5.34
N ASN A 545 -42.62 3.95 5.98
CA ASN A 545 -43.33 2.78 6.47
C ASN A 545 -44.28 3.17 7.61
N ASN A 546 -45.55 2.79 7.48
CA ASN A 546 -46.68 3.16 8.34
C ASN A 546 -47.05 4.66 8.37
N THR A 547 -46.57 5.47 7.41
CA THR A 547 -47.04 6.86 7.28
C THR A 547 -48.47 6.92 6.73
N ILE A 548 -49.29 7.84 7.25
CA ILE A 548 -50.70 7.97 6.87
C ILE A 548 -50.93 9.03 5.79
N PHE A 549 -51.97 8.86 5.00
CA PHE A 549 -52.53 9.91 4.16
C PHE A 549 -53.32 10.89 5.03
N HIS A 550 -52.63 11.89 5.59
CA HIS A 550 -53.21 12.83 6.55
C HIS A 550 -54.10 13.89 5.89
N ARG A 551 -54.01 14.07 4.57
CA ARG A 551 -54.81 15.03 3.80
C ARG A 551 -55.27 14.44 2.47
N VAL A 552 -56.58 14.33 2.28
CA VAL A 552 -57.25 13.77 1.11
C VAL A 552 -58.37 14.72 0.68
N ILE A 553 -58.24 15.31 -0.51
CA ILE A 553 -59.23 16.24 -1.06
C ILE A 553 -59.76 15.69 -2.38
N ARG A 554 -61.06 15.39 -2.40
CA ARG A 554 -61.76 14.86 -3.58
C ARG A 554 -61.65 15.84 -4.75
N LYS A 555 -61.37 15.31 -5.94
CA LYS A 555 -61.12 16.05 -7.19
C LYS A 555 -59.94 17.02 -7.12
N PHE A 556 -58.95 16.71 -6.28
CA PHE A 556 -57.76 17.53 -6.16
C PHE A 556 -56.51 16.69 -5.99
N MET A 557 -56.25 16.18 -4.77
CA MET A 557 -55.02 15.45 -4.46
C MET A 557 -55.11 14.64 -3.16
N ILE A 558 -54.23 13.64 -3.05
CA ILE A 558 -53.97 12.86 -1.84
C ILE A 558 -52.54 13.12 -1.38
N GLN A 559 -52.33 13.46 -0.10
CA GLN A 559 -51.04 13.87 0.46
C GLN A 559 -50.61 12.96 1.62
N CYS A 560 -49.32 12.65 1.65
CA CYS A 560 -48.67 11.75 2.60
C CYS A 560 -47.21 12.17 2.84
N GLY A 561 -46.44 11.34 3.55
CA GLY A 561 -45.01 11.55 3.76
C GLY A 561 -44.64 12.36 5.00
N ASP A 562 -45.60 12.57 5.91
CA ASP A 562 -45.38 13.14 7.24
C ASP A 562 -45.38 12.02 8.30
N PRO A 563 -44.28 11.80 9.04
CA PRO A 563 -44.23 10.85 10.14
C PRO A 563 -45.18 11.15 11.30
N LEU A 564 -45.52 12.43 11.54
CA LEU A 564 -46.42 12.85 12.62
C LEU A 564 -47.90 12.74 12.21
N GLY A 565 -48.18 12.79 10.91
CA GLY A 565 -49.53 12.62 10.36
C GLY A 565 -50.47 13.80 10.62
N ASP A 566 -49.92 14.99 10.89
CA ASP A 566 -50.67 16.24 11.14
C ASP A 566 -50.40 17.34 10.09
N GLY A 567 -49.47 17.09 9.16
CA GLY A 567 -49.10 17.97 8.07
C GLY A 567 -47.97 18.96 8.42
N THR A 568 -47.45 18.94 9.65
CA THR A 568 -46.41 19.88 10.10
C THR A 568 -45.01 19.26 10.15
N GLY A 569 -44.91 17.93 10.11
CA GLY A 569 -43.64 17.21 10.22
C GLY A 569 -43.03 16.78 8.89
N GLY A 570 -41.83 16.20 8.96
CA GLY A 570 -41.14 15.63 7.82
C GLY A 570 -39.89 16.39 7.41
N GLU A 571 -38.74 15.73 7.49
CA GLU A 571 -37.43 16.29 7.16
C GLU A 571 -36.84 15.57 5.94
N SER A 572 -36.02 16.28 5.16
CA SER A 572 -35.29 15.66 4.04
C SER A 572 -34.17 14.73 4.55
N ILE A 573 -33.63 13.91 3.64
CA ILE A 573 -32.46 13.05 3.95
C ILE A 573 -31.21 13.81 4.37
N TRP A 574 -31.17 15.13 4.12
CA TRP A 574 -30.05 16.00 4.48
C TRP A 574 -30.27 16.70 5.82
N GLY A 575 -31.41 16.51 6.49
CA GLY A 575 -31.75 17.15 7.78
C GLY A 575 -32.06 18.64 7.66
N THR A 576 -32.15 19.18 6.45
CA THR A 576 -32.54 20.58 6.15
C THR A 576 -33.50 20.61 4.98
N GLU A 577 -34.31 21.65 4.85
CA GLU A 577 -35.13 21.86 3.66
C GLU A 577 -34.26 22.01 2.39
N PHE A 578 -34.80 21.65 1.22
CA PHE A 578 -34.08 21.76 -0.05
C PHE A 578 -34.87 22.52 -1.14
N ALA A 579 -34.11 23.08 -2.09
CA ALA A 579 -34.61 23.95 -3.14
C ALA A 579 -35.59 23.27 -4.11
N ASP A 580 -36.49 24.06 -4.71
CA ASP A 580 -37.43 23.58 -5.72
C ASP A 580 -36.74 23.31 -7.06
N GLU A 581 -37.16 22.24 -7.74
CA GLU A 581 -36.63 21.83 -9.05
C GLU A 581 -37.74 21.93 -10.11
N PHE A 582 -37.77 23.05 -10.82
CA PHE A 582 -38.75 23.27 -11.90
C PHE A 582 -38.19 22.84 -13.25
N SER A 583 -38.91 21.96 -13.93
CA SER A 583 -38.56 21.44 -15.26
C SER A 583 -39.63 21.78 -16.30
N ALA A 584 -39.54 21.20 -17.50
CA ALA A 584 -40.56 21.32 -18.53
C ALA A 584 -41.88 20.59 -18.19
N LEU A 585 -41.91 19.80 -17.10
CA LEU A 585 -43.09 19.07 -16.64
C LEU A 585 -44.12 20.03 -16.03
N LYS A 586 -45.40 19.72 -16.25
CA LYS A 586 -46.55 20.50 -15.76
C LYS A 586 -47.61 19.57 -15.17
N HIS A 587 -48.48 20.10 -14.32
CA HIS A 587 -49.65 19.42 -13.78
C HIS A 587 -50.81 19.42 -14.79
N ASP A 588 -50.50 19.10 -16.05
CA ASP A 588 -51.42 19.11 -17.19
C ASP A 588 -52.35 17.88 -17.24
N LYS A 589 -52.04 16.87 -16.45
CA LYS A 589 -52.67 15.55 -16.43
C LYS A 589 -52.76 15.05 -14.98
N ALA A 590 -53.79 14.26 -14.68
CA ALA A 590 -53.99 13.63 -13.38
C ALA A 590 -52.88 12.62 -13.02
N TYR A 591 -52.78 12.28 -11.74
CA TYR A 591 -51.81 11.32 -11.18
C TYR A 591 -50.35 11.78 -11.23
N THR A 592 -50.14 13.09 -11.18
CA THR A 592 -48.80 13.68 -11.09
C THR A 592 -48.36 13.67 -9.63
N VAL A 593 -47.10 13.28 -9.38
CA VAL A 593 -46.52 13.18 -8.04
C VAL A 593 -45.55 14.34 -7.82
N SER A 594 -45.82 15.13 -6.79
CA SER A 594 -45.13 16.39 -6.53
C SER A 594 -44.82 16.57 -5.04
N MET A 595 -43.76 17.32 -4.73
CA MET A 595 -43.38 17.64 -3.34
C MET A 595 -44.38 18.60 -2.70
N ALA A 596 -44.74 18.34 -1.44
CA ALA A 596 -45.50 19.28 -0.62
C ALA A 596 -44.51 20.21 0.11
N ASN A 597 -44.61 21.51 -0.15
CA ASN A 597 -43.76 22.55 0.44
C ASN A 597 -44.64 23.61 1.15
N ALA A 598 -44.08 24.29 2.15
CA ALA A 598 -44.74 25.36 2.91
C ALA A 598 -44.44 26.77 2.34
N GLY A 599 -43.79 26.83 1.19
CA GLY A 599 -43.29 28.04 0.54
C GLY A 599 -42.15 27.70 -0.44
N PRO A 600 -41.63 28.68 -1.20
CA PRO A 600 -40.54 28.44 -2.13
C PRO A 600 -39.30 27.87 -1.43
N ASN A 601 -38.73 26.80 -1.98
CA ASN A 601 -37.51 26.12 -1.50
C ASN A 601 -37.60 25.46 -0.12
N THR A 602 -38.80 25.06 0.31
CA THR A 602 -39.04 24.43 1.63
C THR A 602 -39.38 22.94 1.51
N ASN A 603 -38.74 22.21 0.59
CA ASN A 603 -39.04 20.78 0.40
C ASN A 603 -38.47 19.94 1.55
N GLY A 604 -39.32 19.12 2.15
CA GLY A 604 -38.96 18.14 3.20
C GLY A 604 -39.16 16.70 2.73
N SER A 605 -39.96 15.91 3.45
CA SER A 605 -40.30 14.53 3.07
C SER A 605 -41.72 14.35 2.49
N GLN A 606 -42.59 15.34 2.67
CA GLN A 606 -43.99 15.25 2.29
C GLN A 606 -44.19 15.35 0.76
N PHE A 607 -45.15 14.60 0.23
CA PHE A 607 -45.51 14.62 -1.18
C PHE A 607 -47.00 14.35 -1.39
N PHE A 608 -47.50 14.69 -2.57
CA PHE A 608 -48.89 14.46 -2.96
C PHE A 608 -49.02 13.89 -4.36
N ILE A 609 -50.15 13.21 -4.60
CA ILE A 609 -50.56 12.68 -5.90
C ILE A 609 -51.84 13.40 -6.31
N THR A 610 -51.83 14.06 -7.47
CA THR A 610 -53.02 14.75 -7.99
C THR A 610 -54.03 13.77 -8.57
N THR A 611 -55.33 14.05 -8.46
CA THR A 611 -56.39 13.26 -9.10
C THR A 611 -57.04 13.98 -10.28
N GLU A 612 -56.82 15.29 -10.40
CA GLU A 612 -57.31 16.13 -11.50
C GLU A 612 -56.18 16.99 -12.10
N ARG A 613 -56.47 17.77 -13.14
CA ARG A 613 -55.52 18.72 -13.75
C ARG A 613 -55.44 19.97 -12.88
N THR A 614 -54.24 20.31 -12.41
CA THR A 614 -54.02 21.39 -11.44
C THR A 614 -52.95 22.38 -11.91
N PRO A 615 -53.15 23.09 -13.04
CA PRO A 615 -52.12 23.96 -13.65
C PRO A 615 -51.68 25.13 -12.75
N TRP A 616 -52.48 25.51 -11.74
CA TRP A 616 -52.11 26.57 -10.78
C TRP A 616 -51.00 26.16 -9.79
N LEU A 617 -50.62 24.88 -9.75
CA LEU A 617 -49.50 24.34 -8.97
C LEU A 617 -48.18 24.37 -9.75
N ASP A 618 -48.23 24.67 -11.06
CA ASP A 618 -47.04 24.75 -11.91
C ASP A 618 -46.11 25.86 -11.42
N ARG A 619 -44.81 25.55 -11.35
CA ARG A 619 -43.76 26.43 -10.81
C ARG A 619 -43.94 26.82 -9.33
N LYS A 620 -44.77 26.09 -8.59
CA LYS A 620 -44.89 26.19 -7.12
C LYS A 620 -44.46 24.92 -6.40
N HIS A 621 -44.74 23.77 -7.00
CA HIS A 621 -44.38 22.46 -6.44
C HIS A 621 -43.50 21.69 -7.43
N THR A 622 -42.46 21.04 -6.91
CA THR A 622 -41.52 20.22 -7.67
C THR A 622 -42.17 18.92 -8.11
N ILE A 623 -42.28 18.70 -9.43
CA ILE A 623 -42.79 17.44 -10.00
C ILE A 623 -41.63 16.46 -10.12
N PHE A 624 -41.74 15.31 -9.47
CA PHE A 624 -40.68 14.29 -9.47
C PHE A 624 -41.14 12.90 -9.92
N GLY A 625 -42.44 12.69 -10.15
CA GLY A 625 -42.94 11.42 -10.66
C GLY A 625 -44.38 11.46 -11.18
N ARG A 626 -44.86 10.29 -11.63
CA ARG A 626 -46.24 10.08 -12.10
C ARG A 626 -46.70 8.65 -11.80
N ALA A 627 -47.92 8.49 -11.28
CA ALA A 627 -48.49 7.14 -11.15
C ALA A 627 -48.92 6.58 -12.51
N VAL A 628 -48.51 5.34 -12.78
CA VAL A 628 -48.71 4.64 -14.06
C VAL A 628 -49.68 3.46 -13.91
N GLN A 629 -49.68 2.79 -12.74
CA GLN A 629 -50.59 1.69 -12.41
C GLN A 629 -51.11 1.87 -10.97
N GLY A 630 -52.23 1.24 -10.63
CA GLY A 630 -52.92 1.44 -9.34
C GLY A 630 -53.76 2.72 -9.29
N LEU A 631 -54.23 3.22 -10.46
CA LEU A 631 -55.04 4.43 -10.55
C LEU A 631 -56.42 4.26 -9.87
N ASP A 632 -56.94 3.04 -9.87
CA ASP A 632 -58.13 2.63 -9.13
C ASP A 632 -57.91 2.72 -7.61
N VAL A 633 -56.70 2.43 -7.11
CA VAL A 633 -56.33 2.60 -5.70
C VAL A 633 -56.31 4.08 -5.34
N VAL A 634 -55.68 4.93 -6.15
CA VAL A 634 -55.67 6.39 -5.95
C VAL A 634 -57.10 6.95 -5.88
N HIS A 635 -57.98 6.53 -6.78
CA HIS A 635 -59.39 6.93 -6.73
C HIS A 635 -60.17 6.36 -5.55
N ARG A 636 -59.83 5.16 -5.07
CA ARG A 636 -60.43 4.60 -3.86
C ARG A 636 -60.03 5.39 -2.61
N ILE A 637 -58.76 5.78 -2.51
CA ILE A 637 -58.25 6.64 -1.43
C ILE A 637 -58.94 8.02 -1.50
N GLU A 638 -59.05 8.61 -2.68
CA GLU A 638 -59.73 9.90 -2.90
C GLU A 638 -61.21 9.91 -2.49
N ASN A 639 -61.92 8.78 -2.66
CA ASN A 639 -63.34 8.67 -2.32
C ASN A 639 -63.58 8.11 -0.90
N ALA A 640 -62.53 7.97 -0.07
CA ALA A 640 -62.69 7.61 1.34
C ALA A 640 -63.48 8.68 2.10
N ARG A 641 -64.15 8.28 3.19
CA ARG A 641 -64.84 9.24 4.07
C ARG A 641 -63.80 10.07 4.81
N VAL A 642 -63.92 11.38 4.75
CA VAL A 642 -62.98 12.33 5.36
C VAL A 642 -63.71 13.25 6.33
N TYR A 643 -63.07 13.52 7.47
CA TYR A 643 -63.46 14.60 8.38
C TYR A 643 -62.53 15.79 8.17
N LYS A 644 -63.11 16.92 7.74
CA LYS A 644 -62.41 18.10 7.19
C LYS A 644 -61.59 17.75 5.93
N GLU A 645 -60.40 17.21 6.12
CA GLU A 645 -59.50 16.77 5.05
C GLU A 645 -58.75 15.48 5.42
N LYS A 646 -58.93 14.94 6.63
CA LYS A 646 -58.28 13.70 7.08
C LYS A 646 -59.26 12.52 6.94
N PRO A 647 -58.85 11.38 6.38
CA PRO A 647 -59.67 10.16 6.34
C PRO A 647 -60.16 9.74 7.74
N GLU A 648 -61.43 9.30 7.84
CA GLU A 648 -61.99 8.75 9.09
C GLU A 648 -61.35 7.40 9.44
N GLU A 649 -61.02 6.61 8.42
CA GLU A 649 -60.22 5.38 8.52
C GLU A 649 -58.80 5.68 8.05
N ASP A 650 -57.81 5.40 8.88
CA ASP A 650 -56.41 5.68 8.56
C ASP A 650 -55.93 4.83 7.37
N ILE A 651 -55.66 5.50 6.26
CA ILE A 651 -55.03 4.90 5.09
C ILE A 651 -53.53 5.11 5.23
N LYS A 652 -52.74 4.03 5.19
CA LYS A 652 -51.30 4.08 5.41
C LYS A 652 -50.50 3.44 4.28
N ILE A 653 -49.27 3.91 4.13
CA ILE A 653 -48.21 3.26 3.35
C ILE A 653 -47.61 2.16 4.22
N VAL A 654 -47.67 0.92 3.77
CA VAL A 654 -47.08 -0.25 4.44
C VAL A 654 -45.57 -0.29 4.18
N SER A 655 -45.18 -0.20 2.91
CA SER A 655 -43.79 -0.13 2.46
C SER A 655 -43.70 0.52 1.09
N ILE A 656 -42.50 0.96 0.71
CA ILE A 656 -42.21 1.45 -0.63
C ILE A 656 -41.04 0.66 -1.21
N ASP A 657 -41.30 -0.06 -2.29
CA ASP A 657 -40.27 -0.80 -3.02
C ASP A 657 -39.76 0.06 -4.18
N VAL A 658 -38.44 0.24 -4.27
CA VAL A 658 -37.81 1.05 -5.31
C VAL A 658 -37.04 0.17 -6.29
N ALA A 659 -37.29 0.37 -7.60
CA ALA A 659 -36.75 -0.43 -8.70
C ALA A 659 -35.67 0.29 -9.51
#